data_AF-A0A0N4WLT6-F1
#
_entry.id   AF-A0A0N4WLT6-F1
#
_cell.length_a   1.000
_cell.length_b   1.000
_cell.length_c   1.000
_cell.angle_alpha   90.00
_cell.angle_beta   90.00
_cell.angle_gamma   90.00
#
_symmetry.space_group_name_H-M   'P 1'
#
loop_
_entity.id
_entity.type
_entity.pdbx_description
1 polymer ?
#
loop_
_entity_poly.entity_id
_entity_poly.type
_entity_poly.pdbx_seq_one_letter_code
_entity_poly.pdbx_strand_id
1 'polypeptide(L)'
;MTLRILLQFTPSSGPVEGGTQMTITGRDLGSTIEEVKDRVFVAGSRCPVIHYEISKKIVCRVEKGISSGPVRVTVGKTGSRTAESTLLYSFVETNVFSAYPPFAPVSGGTKITLYGQNLDVGSEVKVQIGKVPCSDVRRNSTSSLSCTISRAVAPSKIAEISVSIDNAIMKVPGTFEFRPDPTVASVYPLVSFKSGGRLVSVEGTNFDAVLTARMFFVSSTSPPFEIVSKLSSCQIQNATFMFCLTPQLLSGPHARSSYSRFPLGFAMDNVTLVRNLGHRIQMRIVPDPEFAPFKGIRIHQGDQPLILDGSHLNEAAEPQDYKIFIGSERCYVTLVDTRQLVCSGPSVQPDATDERGEPIVGGLPLVSVTVGRLRTELGLIEYVDPIATLRLWVLVVTALAALCSLLVLLAFLWKKRRVERERDYRKIQMQMEHLESNVRKECKQAFAELQTSMESCGDDDYEGNDVTTLVEFVHRLLWDDSGWTHSPSLYASTLPVTLAQFDALLSCKQFVFSIVETAESESGMSLSEKSMLSSLLIAVLLRNFQYCTDVVLSLLRAHIAKSVHAGCGDILFRKSDSVVEKMVSKWLAICLYDSISQYQAHKYSTLFKALKYQTERGPVDAVTGNARYTINEAKLLREIVDCTPVDCLVMTLDGCGPFTVRAIACDTISQLKQKILDHLYKRIPHSQRPTLASFDLELLCPTRGRLLLSDWSGPCPSTMKGPTKLNTLATYGISNQSRIAMIPAEKSSTGYRDSLADSGKSSWSSLDRSSPVYPPSRFCHLSSPSRTLTMEKRKKIDESIPKSIPEVYLTRLLTSKGTVQKYIEDFLESIMFLECSTYPPILKRVFDLLEEEATRNRVSDHRLVQQWKSNLYILRVWVHLIKNPKILLDVSESISQDGNLSVVAQTLMDCFSFSEQCLGAHSPSSRLLFAKEVARLRPLSTDLFRRIRRQPPVSDEIFIDSLNEVANSLRDCTRSTVALSELLTWVRGNGVRLIEVLAADDVCTSQRLPSRLSQVINLSLDPADHIYSTILDES
;
A
#
# COMPACT_ATOMS: atom_id res chain seq x y z
N MET A 1 -58.57 17.57 -76.33
CA MET A 1 -58.01 16.72 -75.25
C MET A 1 -56.54 16.48 -75.56
N THR A 2 -55.65 17.33 -75.08
CA THR A 2 -54.19 17.22 -75.33
C THR A 2 -53.62 16.13 -74.43
N LEU A 3 -53.40 14.95 -74.99
CA LEU A 3 -52.69 13.85 -74.31
C LEU A 3 -51.28 14.33 -73.94
N ARG A 4 -50.98 14.40 -72.64
CA ARG A 4 -49.65 14.73 -72.10
C ARG A 4 -48.67 13.61 -72.44
N ILE A 5 -47.93 13.77 -73.54
CA ILE A 5 -46.82 12.89 -73.94
C ILE A 5 -45.69 12.96 -72.90
N LEU A 6 -45.40 14.14 -72.34
CA LEU A 6 -44.42 14.34 -71.27
C LEU A 6 -45.13 14.36 -69.91
N LEU A 7 -44.78 13.43 -69.03
CA LEU A 7 -45.38 13.29 -67.70
C LEU A 7 -44.58 14.05 -66.64
N GLN A 8 -43.27 13.87 -66.59
CA GLN A 8 -42.39 14.47 -65.59
C GLN A 8 -40.94 14.46 -66.06
N PHE A 9 -40.15 15.44 -65.60
CA PHE A 9 -38.70 15.41 -65.72
C PHE A 9 -38.01 15.73 -64.39
N THR A 10 -36.81 15.21 -64.21
CA THR A 10 -35.97 15.40 -63.01
C THR A 10 -34.49 15.38 -63.37
N PRO A 11 -33.64 16.28 -62.84
CA PRO A 11 -33.95 17.42 -61.96
C PRO A 11 -34.63 18.58 -62.72
N SER A 12 -35.20 19.55 -61.99
CA SER A 12 -35.88 20.73 -62.56
C SER A 12 -34.97 21.93 -62.81
N SER A 13 -33.71 21.86 -62.38
CA SER A 13 -32.72 22.94 -62.53
C SER A 13 -31.30 22.37 -62.59
N GLY A 14 -30.38 23.14 -63.17
CA GLY A 14 -28.97 22.80 -63.27
C GLY A 14 -28.08 24.03 -63.49
N PRO A 15 -26.75 23.86 -63.41
CA PRO A 15 -25.79 24.95 -63.57
C PRO A 15 -25.76 25.51 -65.00
N VAL A 16 -25.41 26.79 -65.14
CA VAL A 16 -25.31 27.47 -66.45
C VAL A 16 -24.29 26.79 -67.39
N GLU A 17 -23.25 26.16 -66.85
CA GLU A 17 -22.22 25.40 -67.57
C GLU A 17 -22.72 24.09 -68.19
N GLY A 18 -23.91 23.62 -67.80
CA GLY A 18 -24.51 22.36 -68.25
C GLY A 18 -23.86 21.13 -67.64
N GLY A 19 -24.03 19.98 -68.31
CA GLY A 19 -23.56 18.66 -67.85
C GLY A 19 -24.61 17.87 -67.06
N THR A 20 -25.76 18.46 -66.74
CA THR A 20 -26.83 17.83 -65.97
C THR A 20 -27.44 16.64 -66.70
N GLN A 21 -27.38 15.47 -66.07
CA GLN A 21 -28.07 14.28 -66.53
C GLN A 21 -29.53 14.34 -66.13
N MET A 22 -30.38 14.57 -67.13
CA MET A 22 -31.80 14.78 -66.96
C MET A 22 -32.58 13.55 -67.42
N THR A 23 -33.53 13.12 -66.58
CA THR A 23 -34.47 12.05 -66.91
C THR A 23 -35.80 12.66 -67.29
N ILE A 24 -36.30 12.29 -68.47
CA ILE A 24 -37.59 12.67 -69.01
C ILE A 24 -38.46 11.42 -69.07
N THR A 25 -39.64 11.46 -68.47
CA THR A 25 -40.61 10.37 -68.46
C THR A 25 -41.90 10.78 -69.16
N GLY A 26 -42.48 9.85 -69.91
CA GLY A 26 -43.60 10.15 -70.77
C GLY A 26 -44.27 8.91 -71.34
N ARG A 27 -45.23 9.12 -72.22
CA ARG A 27 -45.91 8.07 -72.99
C ARG A 27 -45.73 8.36 -74.47
N ASP A 28 -45.49 7.31 -75.27
CA ASP A 28 -45.33 7.42 -76.73
C ASP A 28 -44.11 8.27 -77.16
N LEU A 29 -42.99 8.13 -76.43
CA LEU A 29 -41.73 8.84 -76.67
C LEU A 29 -40.89 8.31 -77.86
N GLY A 30 -41.50 7.58 -78.80
CA GLY A 30 -40.85 7.02 -80.00
C GLY A 30 -40.66 5.51 -79.95
N SER A 31 -40.47 4.88 -81.11
CA SER A 31 -40.27 3.43 -81.21
C SER A 31 -38.79 3.02 -81.28
N THR A 32 -37.94 3.88 -81.84
CA THR A 32 -36.48 3.67 -81.91
C THR A 32 -35.70 4.91 -81.44
N ILE A 33 -34.43 4.72 -81.04
CA ILE A 33 -33.57 5.80 -80.53
C ILE A 33 -33.28 6.87 -81.60
N GLU A 34 -33.18 6.49 -82.88
CA GLU A 34 -32.90 7.39 -84.01
C GLU A 34 -34.00 8.44 -84.20
N GLU A 35 -35.22 8.16 -83.75
CA GLU A 35 -36.33 9.10 -83.85
C GLU A 35 -36.16 10.32 -82.92
N VAL A 36 -35.30 10.22 -81.90
CA VAL A 36 -35.20 11.18 -80.79
C VAL A 36 -33.78 11.65 -80.45
N LYS A 37 -32.73 10.91 -80.84
CA LYS A 37 -31.31 11.10 -80.44
C LYS A 37 -30.77 12.54 -80.48
N ASP A 38 -31.15 13.34 -81.49
CA ASP A 38 -30.69 14.72 -81.70
C ASP A 38 -31.82 15.78 -81.57
N ARG A 39 -32.96 15.39 -80.99
CA ARG A 39 -34.21 16.18 -81.04
C ARG A 39 -34.80 16.51 -79.67
N VAL A 40 -33.96 16.42 -78.63
CA VAL A 40 -34.29 16.80 -77.27
C VAL A 40 -33.61 18.12 -76.95
N PHE A 41 -34.41 19.12 -76.59
CA PHE A 41 -33.95 20.45 -76.19
C PHE A 41 -34.51 20.79 -74.82
N VAL A 42 -33.67 21.36 -73.95
CA VAL A 42 -34.04 21.77 -72.59
C VAL A 42 -33.79 23.27 -72.48
N ALA A 43 -34.87 24.05 -72.36
CA ALA A 43 -34.82 25.51 -72.32
C ALA A 43 -33.99 26.14 -73.47
N GLY A 44 -34.03 25.52 -74.66
CA GLY A 44 -33.30 25.96 -75.86
C GLY A 44 -31.91 25.33 -76.05
N SER A 45 -31.32 24.72 -75.03
CA SER A 45 -30.03 24.01 -75.12
C SER A 45 -30.21 22.56 -75.59
N ARG A 46 -29.25 22.03 -76.37
CA ARG A 46 -29.28 20.64 -76.83
C ARG A 46 -29.09 19.68 -75.65
N CYS A 47 -29.78 18.53 -75.69
CA CYS A 47 -29.63 17.46 -74.71
C CYS A 47 -29.38 16.12 -75.40
N PRO A 48 -28.12 15.78 -75.75
CA PRO A 48 -27.78 14.49 -76.35
C PRO A 48 -28.26 13.31 -75.50
N VAL A 49 -28.98 12.39 -76.12
CA VAL A 49 -29.56 11.20 -75.44
C VAL A 49 -28.46 10.20 -75.10
N ILE A 50 -28.34 9.85 -73.82
CA ILE A 50 -27.40 8.87 -73.28
C ILE A 50 -28.03 7.49 -73.24
N HIS A 51 -29.28 7.42 -72.75
CA HIS A 51 -30.01 6.17 -72.59
C HIS A 51 -31.49 6.38 -72.90
N TYR A 52 -32.09 5.38 -73.56
CA TYR A 52 -33.45 5.44 -74.06
C TYR A 52 -34.18 4.14 -73.76
N GLU A 53 -35.38 4.25 -73.21
CA GLU A 53 -36.31 3.15 -72.99
C GLU A 53 -37.56 3.38 -73.85
N ILE A 54 -37.87 2.39 -74.69
CA ILE A 54 -38.89 2.48 -75.75
C ILE A 54 -40.21 3.02 -75.19
N SER A 55 -40.68 4.13 -75.78
CA SER A 55 -41.94 4.81 -75.48
C SER A 55 -42.16 5.26 -74.03
N LYS A 56 -41.14 5.22 -73.15
CA LYS A 56 -41.30 5.43 -71.70
C LYS A 56 -40.37 6.48 -71.09
N LYS A 57 -39.07 6.42 -71.39
CA LYS A 57 -38.06 7.21 -70.67
C LYS A 57 -36.87 7.59 -71.55
N ILE A 58 -36.44 8.83 -71.43
CA ILE A 58 -35.23 9.37 -72.07
C ILE A 58 -34.32 9.91 -70.99
N VAL A 59 -33.04 9.55 -71.04
CA VAL A 59 -31.99 10.11 -70.19
C VAL A 59 -31.00 10.81 -71.09
N CYS A 60 -30.84 12.12 -70.92
CA CYS A 60 -29.98 12.95 -71.76
C CYS A 60 -29.07 13.86 -70.91
N ARG A 61 -27.97 14.36 -71.49
CA ARG A 61 -27.07 15.30 -70.82
C ARG A 61 -27.30 16.71 -71.36
N VAL A 62 -27.74 17.64 -70.51
CA VAL A 62 -28.06 19.02 -70.92
C VAL A 62 -26.76 19.79 -71.19
N GLU A 63 -26.63 20.46 -72.33
CA GLU A 63 -25.50 21.35 -72.64
C GLU A 63 -25.64 22.73 -71.95
N LYS A 64 -24.64 23.61 -72.13
CA LYS A 64 -24.61 24.97 -71.55
C LYS A 64 -25.87 25.78 -71.89
N GLY A 65 -26.39 26.56 -70.93
CA GLY A 65 -27.58 27.39 -71.11
C GLY A 65 -27.68 28.53 -70.07
N ILE A 66 -28.55 29.52 -70.31
CA ILE A 66 -28.58 30.78 -69.53
C ILE A 66 -30.01 31.16 -69.07
N SER A 67 -31.06 30.63 -69.72
CA SER A 67 -32.45 31.06 -69.50
C SER A 67 -33.35 29.93 -69.02
N SER A 68 -34.39 30.24 -68.24
CA SER A 68 -35.42 29.24 -67.92
C SER A 68 -36.37 29.01 -69.10
N GLY A 69 -36.76 27.76 -69.36
CA GLY A 69 -37.62 27.42 -70.50
C GLY A 69 -38.17 25.99 -70.45
N PRO A 70 -39.12 25.63 -71.33
CA PRO A 70 -39.72 24.29 -71.33
C PRO A 70 -38.76 23.23 -71.92
N VAL A 71 -39.04 21.98 -71.59
CA VAL A 71 -38.38 20.79 -72.16
C VAL A 71 -39.15 20.39 -73.41
N ARG A 72 -38.48 20.39 -74.56
CA ARG A 72 -39.06 20.07 -75.86
C ARG A 72 -38.48 18.76 -76.40
N VAL A 73 -39.36 17.78 -76.65
CA VAL A 73 -39.01 16.50 -77.28
C VAL A 73 -39.75 16.38 -78.59
N THR A 74 -39.03 16.18 -79.69
CA THR A 74 -39.63 15.95 -81.01
C THR A 74 -39.39 14.51 -81.46
N VAL A 75 -40.47 13.80 -81.79
CA VAL A 75 -40.48 12.37 -82.09
C VAL A 75 -40.86 12.12 -83.57
N GLY A 76 -40.16 11.17 -84.20
CA GLY A 76 -40.49 10.61 -85.54
C GLY A 76 -39.60 11.14 -86.66
N LYS A 77 -39.26 10.31 -87.65
CA LYS A 77 -38.21 10.58 -88.68
C LYS A 77 -38.30 11.94 -89.39
N THR A 78 -39.50 12.50 -89.60
CA THR A 78 -39.75 13.81 -90.23
C THR A 78 -40.06 14.96 -89.24
N GLY A 79 -40.07 14.72 -87.93
CA GLY A 79 -40.31 15.75 -86.91
C GLY A 79 -41.79 16.10 -86.65
N SER A 80 -42.73 15.21 -87.01
CA SER A 80 -44.17 15.51 -87.02
C SER A 80 -44.84 15.68 -85.65
N ARG A 81 -44.22 15.26 -84.53
CA ARG A 81 -44.84 15.32 -83.19
C ARG A 81 -43.88 15.94 -82.18
N THR A 82 -44.19 17.16 -81.74
CA THR A 82 -43.44 17.88 -80.69
C THR A 82 -44.26 17.93 -79.42
N ALA A 83 -43.64 17.58 -78.30
CA ALA A 83 -44.20 17.72 -76.97
C ALA A 83 -43.36 18.70 -76.15
N GLU A 84 -44.03 19.59 -75.42
CA GLU A 84 -43.41 20.54 -74.49
C GLU A 84 -43.87 20.27 -73.06
N SER A 85 -42.97 20.42 -72.10
CA SER A 85 -43.31 20.31 -70.68
C SER A 85 -44.07 21.55 -70.20
N THR A 86 -44.97 21.34 -69.24
CA THR A 86 -45.70 22.44 -68.56
C THR A 86 -44.86 23.14 -67.50
N LEU A 87 -43.95 22.39 -66.86
CA LEU A 87 -42.95 22.94 -65.93
C LEU A 87 -41.73 23.42 -66.72
N LEU A 88 -41.12 24.50 -66.24
CA LEU A 88 -39.89 25.06 -66.81
C LEU A 88 -38.67 24.44 -66.16
N TYR A 89 -37.63 24.20 -66.96
CA TYR A 89 -36.29 23.92 -66.48
C TYR A 89 -35.52 25.24 -66.34
N SER A 90 -34.80 25.41 -65.23
CA SER A 90 -34.06 26.65 -64.93
C SER A 90 -32.55 26.42 -64.89
N PHE A 91 -31.82 27.18 -65.71
CA PHE A 91 -30.36 27.34 -65.57
C PHE A 91 -30.07 28.36 -64.48
N VAL A 92 -29.25 28.00 -63.48
CA VAL A 92 -28.92 28.87 -62.34
C VAL A 92 -27.42 28.90 -62.09
N GLU A 93 -26.91 30.03 -61.60
CA GLU A 93 -25.52 30.13 -61.15
C GLU A 93 -25.38 29.52 -59.75
N THR A 94 -24.37 28.67 -59.58
CA THR A 94 -24.04 28.01 -58.30
C THR A 94 -22.80 28.66 -57.69
N ASN A 95 -22.84 28.95 -56.39
CA ASN A 95 -21.69 29.52 -55.68
C ASN A 95 -21.54 28.93 -54.28
N VAL A 96 -20.30 28.80 -53.80
CA VAL A 96 -20.00 28.30 -52.44
C VAL A 96 -19.21 29.37 -51.69
N PHE A 97 -19.77 29.83 -50.56
CA PHE A 97 -19.24 30.92 -49.77
C PHE A 97 -18.30 30.46 -48.64
N SER A 98 -18.57 29.31 -48.02
CA SER A 98 -17.76 28.83 -46.88
C SER A 98 -17.93 27.34 -46.62
N ALA A 99 -17.01 26.79 -45.81
CA ALA A 99 -17.03 25.42 -45.34
C ALA A 99 -16.80 25.37 -43.82
N TYR A 100 -17.52 24.50 -43.12
CA TYR A 100 -17.34 24.29 -41.68
C TYR A 100 -17.50 22.81 -41.30
N PRO A 101 -16.60 22.23 -40.47
CA PRO A 101 -15.40 22.85 -39.88
C PRO A 101 -14.26 23.06 -40.89
N PRO A 102 -13.25 23.90 -40.57
CA PRO A 102 -12.08 24.14 -41.41
C PRO A 102 -10.92 23.15 -41.18
N PHE A 103 -11.13 22.09 -40.39
CA PHE A 103 -10.12 21.07 -40.08
C PHE A 103 -10.72 19.68 -39.95
N ALA A 104 -9.88 18.65 -40.11
CA ALA A 104 -10.22 17.24 -39.88
C ALA A 104 -8.98 16.43 -39.46
N PRO A 105 -9.14 15.29 -38.78
CA PRO A 105 -8.04 14.36 -38.53
C PRO A 105 -7.63 13.65 -39.84
N VAL A 106 -6.39 13.18 -39.91
CA VAL A 106 -5.87 12.42 -41.07
C VAL A 106 -6.70 11.17 -41.34
N SER A 107 -7.23 10.52 -40.30
CA SER A 107 -8.13 9.36 -40.43
C SER A 107 -9.45 9.66 -41.18
N GLY A 108 -9.82 10.94 -41.33
CA GLY A 108 -11.07 11.36 -41.95
C GLY A 108 -12.30 11.06 -41.09
N GLY A 109 -13.48 11.05 -41.72
CA GLY A 109 -14.78 10.82 -41.07
C GLY A 109 -15.47 12.08 -40.57
N THR A 110 -14.82 13.25 -40.64
CA THR A 110 -15.43 14.53 -40.29
C THR A 110 -16.51 14.87 -41.30
N LYS A 111 -17.70 15.19 -40.79
CA LYS A 111 -18.82 15.69 -41.59
C LYS A 111 -18.64 17.19 -41.82
N ILE A 112 -18.33 17.57 -43.05
CA ILE A 112 -18.18 18.98 -43.46
C ILE A 112 -19.48 19.48 -44.09
N THR A 113 -19.85 20.71 -43.76
CA THR A 113 -21.00 21.41 -44.36
C THR A 113 -20.50 22.61 -45.15
N LEU A 114 -20.88 22.66 -46.42
CA LEU A 114 -20.60 23.73 -47.37
C LEU A 114 -21.83 24.62 -47.48
N TYR A 115 -21.62 25.93 -47.36
CA TYR A 115 -22.68 26.94 -47.46
C TYR A 115 -22.51 27.73 -48.74
N GLY A 116 -23.62 27.93 -49.45
CA GLY A 116 -23.61 28.53 -50.77
C GLY A 116 -24.99 28.93 -51.25
N GLN A 117 -25.13 29.03 -52.57
CA GLN A 117 -26.37 29.36 -53.26
C GLN A 117 -26.59 28.37 -54.39
N ASN A 118 -27.85 27.92 -54.55
CA ASN A 118 -28.31 26.97 -55.56
C ASN A 118 -27.54 25.64 -55.57
N LEU A 119 -27.17 25.11 -54.40
CA LEU A 119 -26.39 23.87 -54.26
C LEU A 119 -27.23 22.59 -54.43
N ASP A 120 -28.55 22.72 -54.51
CA ASP A 120 -29.48 21.61 -54.71
C ASP A 120 -29.67 21.21 -56.18
N VAL A 121 -29.09 21.99 -57.11
CA VAL A 121 -29.28 21.80 -58.55
C VAL A 121 -28.36 20.74 -59.15
N GLY A 122 -28.64 20.39 -60.41
CA GLY A 122 -27.83 19.46 -61.18
C GLY A 122 -28.04 17.99 -60.79
N SER A 123 -27.28 17.11 -61.42
CA SER A 123 -27.42 15.66 -61.25
C SER A 123 -26.33 15.06 -60.36
N GLU A 124 -25.08 15.37 -60.67
CA GLU A 124 -23.90 14.83 -60.01
C GLU A 124 -23.17 15.93 -59.22
N VAL A 125 -22.85 15.66 -57.95
CA VAL A 125 -21.99 16.54 -57.15
C VAL A 125 -20.78 15.76 -56.68
N LYS A 126 -19.59 16.35 -56.81
CA LYS A 126 -18.36 15.87 -56.19
C LYS A 126 -17.73 16.98 -55.38
N VAL A 127 -17.20 16.63 -54.22
CA VAL A 127 -16.48 17.54 -53.35
C VAL A 127 -15.10 16.94 -53.10
N GLN A 128 -14.06 17.75 -53.26
CA GLN A 128 -12.68 17.32 -53.06
C GLN A 128 -11.92 18.36 -52.24
N ILE A 129 -11.13 17.89 -51.29
CA ILE A 129 -10.30 18.72 -50.40
C ILE A 129 -8.84 18.38 -50.71
N GLY A 130 -8.17 19.26 -51.45
CA GLY A 130 -6.86 19.01 -52.04
C GLY A 130 -6.89 17.79 -52.99
N LYS A 131 -6.37 16.65 -52.54
CA LYS A 131 -6.41 15.37 -53.27
C LYS A 131 -7.35 14.33 -52.64
N VAL A 132 -8.08 14.70 -51.59
CA VAL A 132 -8.91 13.79 -50.80
C VAL A 132 -10.39 13.94 -51.21
N PRO A 133 -11.06 12.89 -51.71
CA PRO A 133 -12.46 12.95 -52.08
C PRO A 133 -13.37 12.94 -50.85
N CYS A 134 -14.51 13.62 -50.93
CA CYS A 134 -15.57 13.54 -49.94
C CYS A 134 -16.60 12.49 -50.34
N SER A 135 -16.95 11.60 -49.42
CA SER A 135 -17.96 10.55 -49.59
C SER A 135 -19.32 10.99 -49.03
N ASP A 136 -20.39 10.25 -49.32
CA ASP A 136 -21.74 10.50 -48.79
C ASP A 136 -22.25 11.95 -48.96
N VAL A 137 -22.07 12.51 -50.15
CA VAL A 137 -22.55 13.85 -50.47
C VAL A 137 -24.07 13.92 -50.39
N ARG A 138 -24.59 14.78 -49.50
CA ARG A 138 -26.02 15.04 -49.28
C ARG A 138 -26.32 16.52 -49.48
N ARG A 139 -27.26 16.81 -50.38
CA ARG A 139 -27.88 18.12 -50.54
C ARG A 139 -28.88 18.31 -49.40
N ASN A 140 -28.63 19.27 -48.51
CA ASN A 140 -29.49 19.53 -47.35
C ASN A 140 -30.55 20.59 -47.67
N SER A 141 -30.19 21.59 -48.46
CA SER A 141 -31.05 22.70 -48.89
C SER A 141 -30.47 23.37 -50.13
N THR A 142 -31.19 24.34 -50.70
CA THR A 142 -30.69 25.20 -51.79
C THR A 142 -29.40 25.93 -51.43
N SER A 143 -29.13 26.13 -50.15
CA SER A 143 -27.97 26.88 -49.66
C SER A 143 -26.94 26.03 -48.91
N SER A 144 -27.12 24.72 -48.81
CA SER A 144 -26.19 23.87 -48.06
C SER A 144 -26.05 22.44 -48.57
N LEU A 145 -24.82 21.97 -48.53
CA LEU A 145 -24.42 20.61 -48.91
C LEU A 145 -23.51 20.03 -47.83
N SER A 146 -23.70 18.76 -47.47
CA SER A 146 -22.85 18.09 -46.49
C SER A 146 -22.22 16.83 -47.06
N CYS A 147 -21.01 16.51 -46.63
CA CYS A 147 -20.32 15.29 -47.04
C CYS A 147 -19.34 14.84 -45.95
N THR A 148 -18.86 13.60 -46.06
CA THR A 148 -17.93 12.99 -45.10
C THR A 148 -16.55 12.87 -45.73
N ILE A 149 -15.55 13.51 -45.11
CA ILE A 149 -14.19 13.56 -45.65
C ILE A 149 -13.55 12.17 -45.55
N SER A 150 -12.94 11.68 -46.64
CA SER A 150 -12.23 10.41 -46.65
C SER A 150 -10.85 10.51 -45.96
N ARG A 151 -10.18 9.37 -45.77
CA ARG A 151 -8.84 9.34 -45.16
C ARG A 151 -7.80 10.08 -46.01
N ALA A 152 -6.99 10.93 -45.38
CA ALA A 152 -5.86 11.61 -45.98
C ALA A 152 -4.56 10.79 -45.82
N VAL A 153 -3.55 11.07 -46.66
CA VAL A 153 -2.25 10.37 -46.63
C VAL A 153 -1.36 10.89 -45.49
N ALA A 154 -1.36 12.21 -45.27
CA ALA A 154 -0.51 12.88 -44.30
C ALA A 154 -1.16 14.18 -43.80
N PRO A 155 -0.73 14.72 -42.65
CA PRO A 155 -1.12 16.04 -42.18
C PRO A 155 -0.74 17.12 -43.20
N SER A 156 -1.57 18.15 -43.35
CA SER A 156 -1.29 19.28 -44.22
C SER A 156 -1.96 20.57 -43.72
N LYS A 157 -1.24 21.69 -43.84
CA LYS A 157 -1.69 23.00 -43.33
C LYS A 157 -2.61 23.76 -44.28
N ILE A 158 -2.52 23.48 -45.57
CA ILE A 158 -3.25 24.20 -46.62
C ILE A 158 -3.77 23.19 -47.64
N ALA A 159 -5.07 22.91 -47.60
CA ALA A 159 -5.79 22.21 -48.65
C ALA A 159 -6.91 23.12 -49.20
N GLU A 160 -6.97 23.23 -50.52
CA GLU A 160 -8.04 23.95 -51.22
C GLU A 160 -9.27 23.03 -51.37
N ILE A 161 -10.47 23.56 -51.13
CA ILE A 161 -11.72 22.81 -51.32
C ILE A 161 -12.30 23.15 -52.70
N SER A 162 -12.50 22.13 -53.53
CA SER A 162 -13.19 22.25 -54.81
C SER A 162 -14.53 21.49 -54.78
N VAL A 163 -15.56 22.13 -55.32
CA VAL A 163 -16.91 21.58 -55.44
C VAL A 163 -17.26 21.57 -56.92
N SER A 164 -17.59 20.42 -57.47
CA SER A 164 -18.08 20.30 -58.84
C SER A 164 -19.53 19.85 -58.84
N ILE A 165 -20.41 20.64 -59.44
CA ILE A 165 -21.81 20.29 -59.71
C ILE A 165 -21.94 20.17 -61.23
N ASP A 166 -22.14 18.94 -61.72
CA ASP A 166 -22.05 18.61 -63.14
C ASP A 166 -20.76 19.20 -63.77
N ASN A 167 -20.85 20.16 -64.71
CA ASN A 167 -19.68 20.83 -65.30
C ASN A 167 -19.23 22.11 -64.57
N ALA A 168 -20.00 22.62 -63.59
CA ALA A 168 -19.63 23.82 -62.83
C ALA A 168 -18.61 23.45 -61.76
N ILE A 169 -17.46 24.14 -61.74
CA ILE A 169 -16.39 23.93 -60.75
C ILE A 169 -16.23 25.22 -59.93
N MET A 170 -16.47 25.12 -58.64
CA MET A 170 -16.36 26.22 -57.67
C MET A 170 -15.21 25.95 -56.70
N LYS A 171 -14.46 27.00 -56.38
CA LYS A 171 -13.42 26.99 -55.34
C LYS A 171 -13.98 27.65 -54.09
N VAL A 172 -13.87 27.00 -52.95
CA VAL A 172 -14.34 27.57 -51.68
C VAL A 172 -13.26 28.49 -51.11
N PRO A 173 -13.60 29.73 -50.74
CA PRO A 173 -12.63 30.63 -50.12
C PRO A 173 -12.26 30.15 -48.71
N GLY A 174 -10.96 30.14 -48.40
CA GLY A 174 -10.41 29.71 -47.12
C GLY A 174 -9.42 28.54 -47.24
N THR A 175 -8.74 28.22 -46.14
CA THR A 175 -7.78 27.11 -46.07
C THR A 175 -8.33 26.00 -45.18
N PHE A 176 -8.23 24.76 -45.64
CA PHE A 176 -8.57 23.57 -44.85
C PHE A 176 -7.32 22.88 -44.31
N GLU A 177 -7.35 22.42 -43.06
CA GLU A 177 -6.21 21.79 -42.38
C GLU A 177 -6.48 20.30 -42.06
N PHE A 178 -5.58 19.41 -42.49
CA PHE A 178 -5.54 18.03 -42.02
C PHE A 178 -4.59 17.91 -40.82
N ARG A 179 -5.16 17.70 -39.63
CA ARG A 179 -4.43 17.62 -38.36
C ARG A 179 -4.08 16.16 -38.01
N PRO A 180 -2.99 15.91 -37.28
CA PRO A 180 -2.67 14.57 -36.79
C PRO A 180 -3.81 13.98 -35.95
N ASP A 181 -3.96 12.66 -35.99
CA ASP A 181 -5.05 11.98 -35.29
C ASP A 181 -4.96 12.17 -33.75
N PRO A 182 -6.10 12.31 -33.05
CA PRO A 182 -6.14 12.41 -31.60
C PRO A 182 -5.68 11.10 -30.94
N THR A 183 -4.96 11.22 -29.83
CA THR A 183 -4.59 10.08 -28.98
C THR A 183 -5.01 10.31 -27.55
N VAL A 184 -5.37 9.24 -26.84
CA VAL A 184 -5.74 9.28 -25.42
C VAL A 184 -4.60 8.69 -24.60
N ALA A 185 -4.08 9.47 -23.66
CA ALA A 185 -3.00 9.08 -22.76
C ALA A 185 -3.56 8.55 -21.43
N SER A 186 -4.47 9.29 -20.79
CA SER A 186 -5.00 8.95 -19.47
C SER A 186 -6.48 9.38 -19.31
N VAL A 187 -7.20 8.70 -18.42
CA VAL A 187 -8.57 9.04 -18.01
C VAL A 187 -8.61 8.95 -16.49
N TYR A 188 -9.11 10.00 -15.82
CA TYR A 188 -9.24 10.03 -14.37
C TYR A 188 -10.56 10.70 -13.96
N PRO A 189 -11.26 10.17 -12.94
CA PRO A 189 -11.06 8.89 -12.26
C PRO A 189 -11.51 7.66 -13.09
N LEU A 190 -11.00 6.47 -12.77
CA LEU A 190 -11.30 5.19 -13.45
C LEU A 190 -12.43 4.38 -12.79
N VAL A 191 -13.35 5.04 -12.09
CA VAL A 191 -14.51 4.42 -11.44
C VAL A 191 -15.77 5.24 -11.72
N SER A 192 -16.89 4.56 -11.98
CA SER A 192 -18.20 5.18 -12.24
C SER A 192 -19.33 4.26 -11.79
N PHE A 193 -20.53 4.81 -11.63
CA PHE A 193 -21.76 4.06 -11.36
C PHE A 193 -22.51 3.70 -12.65
N LYS A 194 -23.41 2.71 -12.59
CA LYS A 194 -24.11 2.10 -13.75
C LYS A 194 -24.89 3.12 -14.59
N SER A 195 -25.58 4.06 -13.94
CA SER A 195 -26.34 5.12 -14.60
C SER A 195 -25.45 6.12 -15.35
N GLY A 196 -24.16 6.18 -15.03
CA GLY A 196 -23.20 7.08 -15.65
C GLY A 196 -23.47 8.56 -15.37
N GLY A 197 -22.66 9.43 -15.99
CA GLY A 197 -22.75 10.89 -15.79
C GLY A 197 -21.77 11.46 -14.78
N ARG A 198 -20.82 10.66 -14.28
CA ARG A 198 -19.68 11.18 -13.52
C ARG A 198 -18.79 12.00 -14.46
N LEU A 199 -18.31 13.14 -14.00
CA LEU A 199 -17.36 13.95 -14.75
C LEU A 199 -15.97 13.29 -14.67
N VAL A 200 -15.33 13.07 -15.81
CA VAL A 200 -13.97 12.54 -15.89
C VAL A 200 -13.10 13.44 -16.76
N SER A 201 -11.86 13.65 -16.34
CA SER A 201 -10.82 14.34 -17.10
C SER A 201 -10.11 13.33 -18.01
N VAL A 202 -9.91 13.72 -19.27
CA VAL A 202 -9.20 12.93 -20.27
C VAL A 202 -8.04 13.74 -20.81
N GLU A 203 -6.84 13.19 -20.70
CA GLU A 203 -5.60 13.78 -21.22
C GLU A 203 -5.10 13.00 -22.43
N GLY A 204 -4.50 13.73 -23.37
CA GLY A 204 -4.03 13.17 -24.63
C GLY A 204 -3.39 14.22 -25.53
N THR A 205 -3.50 14.00 -26.83
CA THR A 205 -2.94 14.91 -27.85
C THR A 205 -3.92 15.08 -29.01
N ASN A 206 -3.83 16.22 -29.69
CA ASN A 206 -4.59 16.60 -30.88
C ASN A 206 -6.12 16.47 -30.75
N PHE A 207 -6.69 16.70 -29.56
CA PHE A 207 -8.15 16.69 -29.40
C PHE A 207 -8.86 17.81 -30.17
N ASP A 208 -8.14 18.88 -30.48
CA ASP A 208 -8.58 19.96 -31.36
C ASP A 208 -8.61 19.56 -32.85
N ALA A 209 -8.21 18.33 -33.20
CA ALA A 209 -8.36 17.78 -34.55
C ALA A 209 -9.79 17.36 -34.89
N VAL A 210 -10.67 17.22 -33.89
CA VAL A 210 -12.07 16.78 -34.06
C VAL A 210 -13.04 17.78 -33.46
N LEU A 211 -14.24 17.90 -34.04
CA LEU A 211 -15.29 18.77 -33.50
C LEU A 211 -15.99 18.18 -32.27
N THR A 212 -16.21 16.87 -32.29
CA THR A 212 -16.97 16.18 -31.24
C THR A 212 -16.29 14.88 -30.87
N ALA A 213 -16.11 14.65 -29.58
CA ALA A 213 -15.67 13.38 -29.03
C ALA A 213 -16.79 12.74 -28.21
N ARG A 214 -16.98 11.43 -28.33
CA ARG A 214 -17.96 10.69 -27.53
C ARG A 214 -17.32 9.46 -26.89
N MET A 215 -17.50 9.30 -25.58
CA MET A 215 -17.00 8.18 -24.79
C MET A 215 -18.02 7.02 -24.75
N PHE A 216 -17.53 5.78 -24.80
CA PHE A 216 -18.33 4.56 -24.66
C PHE A 216 -17.52 3.40 -24.04
N PHE A 217 -18.22 2.38 -23.54
CA PHE A 217 -17.64 1.13 -23.03
C PHE A 217 -17.72 0.03 -24.09
N VAL A 218 -16.72 -0.85 -24.11
CA VAL A 218 -16.67 -2.04 -24.98
C VAL A 218 -16.76 -3.34 -24.19
N SER A 219 -17.25 -4.42 -24.82
CA SER A 219 -17.42 -5.73 -24.19
C SER A 219 -16.12 -6.51 -23.95
N SER A 220 -15.10 -6.30 -24.79
CA SER A 220 -13.84 -7.06 -24.77
C SER A 220 -12.64 -6.17 -25.10
N THR A 221 -11.45 -6.57 -24.63
CA THR A 221 -10.17 -5.91 -24.93
C THR A 221 -9.62 -6.27 -26.31
N SER A 222 -10.08 -7.37 -26.92
CA SER A 222 -9.72 -7.80 -28.27
C SER A 222 -10.92 -7.80 -29.22
N PRO A 223 -10.72 -7.51 -30.51
CA PRO A 223 -11.77 -7.66 -31.52
C PRO A 223 -12.12 -9.15 -31.74
N PRO A 224 -13.40 -9.49 -32.01
CA PRO A 224 -14.55 -8.59 -32.13
C PRO A 224 -15.05 -8.09 -30.76
N PHE A 225 -15.34 -6.80 -30.68
CA PHE A 225 -15.91 -6.15 -29.49
C PHE A 225 -17.18 -5.39 -29.86
N GLU A 226 -18.10 -5.28 -28.90
CA GLU A 226 -19.38 -4.57 -29.06
C GLU A 226 -19.44 -3.38 -28.10
N ILE A 227 -20.19 -2.34 -28.48
CA ILE A 227 -20.43 -1.18 -27.62
C ILE A 227 -21.53 -1.55 -26.60
N VAL A 228 -21.18 -1.58 -25.31
CA VAL A 228 -22.07 -1.99 -24.22
C VAL A 228 -22.67 -0.81 -23.43
N SER A 229 -22.48 0.41 -23.93
CA SER A 229 -22.98 1.62 -23.28
C SER A 229 -23.63 2.59 -24.27
N LYS A 230 -24.39 3.56 -23.76
CA LYS A 230 -24.76 4.73 -24.55
C LYS A 230 -23.52 5.57 -24.87
N LEU A 231 -23.56 6.32 -25.97
CA LEU A 231 -22.52 7.29 -26.31
C LEU A 231 -22.68 8.55 -25.45
N SER A 232 -21.65 8.90 -24.69
CA SER A 232 -21.63 10.09 -23.85
C SER A 232 -20.76 11.19 -24.44
N SER A 233 -21.21 12.44 -24.41
CA SER A 233 -20.49 13.57 -24.99
C SER A 233 -19.29 13.99 -24.14
N CYS A 234 -18.23 14.42 -24.83
CA CYS A 234 -17.06 15.06 -24.23
C CYS A 234 -16.97 16.52 -24.68
N GLN A 235 -16.60 17.40 -23.76
CA GLN A 235 -16.30 18.80 -23.99
C GLN A 235 -14.79 18.97 -24.11
N ILE A 236 -14.33 19.24 -25.33
CA ILE A 236 -12.93 19.51 -25.64
C ILE A 236 -12.60 20.92 -25.14
N GLN A 237 -11.57 21.03 -24.29
CA GLN A 237 -11.10 22.31 -23.77
C GLN A 237 -9.94 22.85 -24.61
N ASN A 238 -8.98 21.98 -24.93
CA ASN A 238 -7.82 22.30 -25.75
C ASN A 238 -7.29 21.04 -26.45
N ALA A 239 -6.13 21.14 -27.13
CA ALA A 239 -5.51 20.05 -27.87
C ALA A 239 -5.10 18.85 -27.00
N THR A 240 -4.90 19.02 -25.69
CA THR A 240 -4.39 17.96 -24.80
C THR A 240 -5.38 17.52 -23.73
N PHE A 241 -6.48 18.23 -23.56
CA PHE A 241 -7.38 18.06 -22.43
C PHE A 241 -8.86 18.19 -22.82
N MET A 242 -9.67 17.25 -22.35
CA MET A 242 -11.14 17.32 -22.46
C MET A 242 -11.83 16.74 -21.23
N PHE A 243 -13.06 17.19 -20.97
CA PHE A 243 -13.92 16.63 -19.94
C PHE A 243 -14.99 15.74 -20.57
N CYS A 244 -15.20 14.54 -20.04
CA CYS A 244 -16.24 13.64 -20.50
C CYS A 244 -17.20 13.32 -19.37
N LEU A 245 -18.47 13.08 -19.70
CA LEU A 245 -19.39 12.42 -18.79
C LEU A 245 -19.28 10.91 -19.01
N THR A 246 -19.24 10.12 -17.96
CA THR A 246 -19.23 8.66 -18.11
C THR A 246 -20.52 8.15 -18.75
N PRO A 247 -20.45 7.15 -19.64
CA PRO A 247 -21.63 6.65 -20.33
C PRO A 247 -22.50 5.74 -19.45
N GLN A 248 -23.80 5.71 -19.74
CA GLN A 248 -24.74 4.78 -19.10
C GLN A 248 -24.56 3.37 -19.67
N LEU A 249 -24.43 2.37 -18.79
CA LEU A 249 -24.29 0.97 -19.20
C LEU A 249 -25.64 0.43 -19.72
N LEU A 250 -25.63 -0.27 -20.86
CA LEU A 250 -26.83 -0.91 -21.41
C LEU A 250 -27.06 -2.25 -20.71
N SER A 251 -28.31 -2.55 -20.35
CA SER A 251 -28.66 -3.81 -19.68
C SER A 251 -28.47 -5.00 -20.63
N GLY A 252 -27.48 -5.86 -20.37
CA GLY A 252 -27.17 -7.04 -21.18
C GLY A 252 -26.62 -8.20 -20.33
N PRO A 253 -26.37 -9.39 -20.93
CA PRO A 253 -25.93 -10.60 -20.20
C PRO A 253 -24.61 -10.43 -19.42
N HIS A 254 -23.80 -9.42 -19.76
CA HIS A 254 -22.55 -9.04 -19.08
C HIS A 254 -22.76 -8.15 -17.84
N ALA A 255 -24.00 -7.76 -17.51
CA ALA A 255 -24.33 -6.88 -16.38
C ALA A 255 -24.56 -7.62 -15.03
N ARG A 256 -24.24 -8.92 -14.95
CA ARG A 256 -24.57 -9.78 -13.80
C ARG A 256 -23.69 -9.57 -12.56
N SER A 257 -22.47 -9.03 -12.71
CA SER A 257 -21.62 -8.68 -11.57
C SER A 257 -21.81 -7.21 -11.19
N SER A 258 -22.06 -6.95 -9.90
CA SER A 258 -22.17 -5.59 -9.34
C SER A 258 -20.88 -4.77 -9.46
N TYR A 259 -19.75 -5.44 -9.74
CA TYR A 259 -18.42 -4.84 -9.87
C TYR A 259 -17.73 -5.37 -11.13
N SER A 260 -17.88 -4.66 -12.25
CA SER A 260 -17.33 -5.05 -13.55
C SER A 260 -16.31 -4.04 -14.06
N ARG A 261 -15.27 -4.50 -14.76
CA ARG A 261 -14.32 -3.63 -15.45
C ARG A 261 -14.61 -3.67 -16.96
N PHE A 262 -14.80 -2.51 -17.57
CA PHE A 262 -15.02 -2.37 -19.00
C PHE A 262 -13.89 -1.54 -19.63
N PRO A 263 -13.31 -1.96 -20.75
CA PRO A 263 -12.39 -1.12 -21.51
C PRO A 263 -13.12 0.10 -22.08
N LEU A 264 -12.39 1.21 -22.17
CA LEU A 264 -12.91 2.47 -22.70
C LEU A 264 -12.61 2.63 -24.20
N GLY A 265 -13.54 3.27 -24.90
CA GLY A 265 -13.42 3.66 -26.29
C GLY A 265 -13.96 5.07 -26.52
N PHE A 266 -13.43 5.73 -27.55
CA PHE A 266 -13.84 7.05 -27.99
C PHE A 266 -14.23 7.03 -29.46
N ALA A 267 -15.32 7.72 -29.78
CA ALA A 267 -15.75 8.04 -31.12
C ALA A 267 -15.31 9.47 -31.43
N MET A 268 -14.22 9.57 -32.19
CA MET A 268 -13.60 10.81 -32.68
C MET A 268 -13.48 10.67 -34.19
N ASP A 269 -14.58 10.89 -34.91
CA ASP A 269 -14.71 10.63 -36.34
C ASP A 269 -14.29 9.19 -36.73
N ASN A 270 -13.38 9.02 -37.70
CA ASN A 270 -12.93 7.71 -38.16
C ASN A 270 -11.61 7.22 -37.54
N VAL A 271 -11.19 7.81 -36.43
CA VAL A 271 -9.94 7.43 -35.73
C VAL A 271 -10.15 6.09 -35.02
N THR A 272 -9.62 5.00 -35.60
CA THR A 272 -9.84 3.65 -35.09
C THR A 272 -9.00 3.31 -33.85
N LEU A 273 -7.84 3.96 -33.69
CA LEU A 273 -6.91 3.73 -32.58
C LEU A 273 -7.51 4.02 -31.20
N VAL A 274 -8.44 4.97 -31.12
CA VAL A 274 -9.10 5.36 -29.86
C VAL A 274 -10.40 4.60 -29.60
N ARG A 275 -10.86 3.75 -30.53
CA ARG A 275 -12.14 3.01 -30.38
C ARG A 275 -12.08 1.89 -29.36
N ASN A 276 -10.90 1.35 -29.07
CA ASN A 276 -10.68 0.38 -28.00
C ASN A 276 -9.29 0.56 -27.40
N LEU A 277 -9.24 1.04 -26.15
CA LEU A 277 -7.98 1.25 -25.42
C LEU A 277 -7.45 -0.03 -24.76
N GLY A 278 -8.15 -1.15 -24.90
CA GLY A 278 -7.72 -2.49 -24.47
C GLY A 278 -7.47 -2.58 -22.97
N HIS A 279 -6.37 -3.25 -22.60
CA HIS A 279 -5.97 -3.38 -21.20
C HIS A 279 -5.38 -2.09 -20.59
N ARG A 280 -5.07 -1.06 -21.41
CA ARG A 280 -4.43 0.17 -20.93
C ARG A 280 -5.34 1.00 -20.04
N ILE A 281 -6.60 1.17 -20.45
CA ILE A 281 -7.56 2.05 -19.78
C ILE A 281 -8.89 1.31 -19.63
N GLN A 282 -9.16 0.86 -18.41
CA GLN A 282 -10.39 0.18 -18.02
C GLN A 282 -11.07 0.90 -16.87
N MET A 283 -12.39 1.09 -16.98
CA MET A 283 -13.20 1.74 -15.96
C MET A 283 -13.97 0.70 -15.15
N ARG A 284 -13.91 0.83 -13.83
CA ARG A 284 -14.68 -0.01 -12.90
C ARG A 284 -16.09 0.57 -12.73
N ILE A 285 -17.10 -0.26 -12.97
CA ILE A 285 -18.50 0.09 -12.79
C ILE A 285 -19.02 -0.52 -11.49
N VAL A 286 -19.53 0.33 -10.60
CA VAL A 286 -20.12 -0.01 -9.30
C VAL A 286 -21.64 0.22 -9.32
N PRO A 287 -22.40 -0.24 -8.30
CA PRO A 287 -23.83 0.06 -8.16
C PRO A 287 -24.12 1.57 -8.11
N ASP A 288 -25.33 1.97 -8.47
CA ASP A 288 -25.77 3.37 -8.34
C ASP A 288 -25.97 3.72 -6.85
N PRO A 289 -25.68 4.96 -6.43
CA PRO A 289 -25.93 5.40 -5.05
C PRO A 289 -27.44 5.46 -4.77
N GLU A 290 -27.88 4.89 -3.67
CA GLU A 290 -29.30 4.86 -3.28
C GLU A 290 -29.51 5.70 -2.02
N PHE A 291 -30.59 6.48 -1.99
CA PHE A 291 -30.95 7.31 -0.84
C PHE A 291 -32.24 6.84 -0.18
N ALA A 292 -32.30 6.88 1.14
CA ALA A 292 -33.51 6.57 1.88
C ALA A 292 -34.47 7.79 1.87
N PRO A 293 -35.70 7.65 1.34
CA PRO A 293 -36.68 8.73 1.40
C PRO A 293 -37.13 9.00 2.85
N PHE A 294 -37.54 10.23 3.12
CA PHE A 294 -37.98 10.66 4.44
C PHE A 294 -39.30 9.97 4.81
N LYS A 295 -39.37 9.45 6.04
CA LYS A 295 -40.59 8.89 6.62
C LYS A 295 -41.50 10.02 7.11
N GLY A 296 -42.11 10.74 6.17
CA GLY A 296 -42.92 11.95 6.44
C GLY A 296 -42.11 13.25 6.30
N ILE A 297 -42.61 14.33 6.92
CA ILE A 297 -41.95 15.64 6.91
C ILE A 297 -40.73 15.61 7.84
N ARG A 298 -39.57 16.01 7.33
CA ARG A 298 -38.32 16.04 8.10
C ARG A 298 -38.18 17.37 8.83
N ILE A 299 -38.01 17.31 10.15
CA ILE A 299 -37.84 18.50 10.98
C ILE A 299 -36.35 18.86 11.06
N HIS A 300 -36.02 20.13 10.80
CA HIS A 300 -34.64 20.63 10.77
C HIS A 300 -34.46 21.89 11.61
N GLN A 301 -33.30 22.03 12.23
CA GLN A 301 -32.87 23.25 12.91
C GLN A 301 -31.84 23.91 12.00
N GLY A 302 -32.14 25.11 11.48
CA GLY A 302 -31.36 25.70 10.38
C GLY A 302 -29.87 25.90 10.62
N ASP A 303 -29.42 26.00 11.88
CA ASP A 303 -28.00 26.11 12.23
C ASP A 303 -27.25 24.76 12.27
N GLN A 304 -27.93 23.62 12.08
CA GLN A 304 -27.33 22.29 12.11
C GLN A 304 -27.11 21.71 10.70
N PRO A 305 -26.10 20.84 10.51
CA PRO A 305 -25.93 20.14 9.24
C PRO A 305 -27.02 19.09 8.99
N LEU A 306 -27.49 18.97 7.75
CA LEU A 306 -28.49 17.99 7.30
C LEU A 306 -27.81 16.66 6.94
N ILE A 307 -28.28 15.57 7.56
CA ILE A 307 -27.72 14.21 7.37
C ILE A 307 -28.67 13.38 6.51
N LEU A 308 -28.24 12.88 5.36
CA LEU A 308 -29.02 12.05 4.46
C LEU A 308 -28.51 10.61 4.50
N ASP A 309 -29.39 9.66 4.77
CA ASP A 309 -29.05 8.23 4.81
C ASP A 309 -29.17 7.59 3.42
N GLY A 310 -28.30 6.63 3.12
CA GLY A 310 -28.27 5.92 1.85
C GLY A 310 -27.34 4.70 1.84
N SER A 311 -27.03 4.20 0.65
CA SER A 311 -26.07 3.12 0.40
C SER A 311 -25.24 3.44 -0.85
N HIS A 312 -24.00 2.93 -0.88
CA HIS A 312 -23.05 3.09 -2.00
C HIS A 312 -22.69 4.56 -2.32
N LEU A 313 -22.80 5.48 -1.35
CA LEU A 313 -22.68 6.93 -1.62
C LEU A 313 -21.24 7.39 -1.90
N ASN A 314 -20.21 6.71 -1.41
CA ASN A 314 -18.80 7.09 -1.63
C ASN A 314 -18.01 6.10 -2.53
N GLU A 315 -18.66 5.12 -3.15
CA GLU A 315 -17.97 4.10 -3.95
C GLU A 315 -17.44 4.64 -5.29
N ALA A 316 -18.16 5.60 -5.89
CA ALA A 316 -17.81 6.21 -7.17
C ALA A 316 -18.22 7.68 -7.27
N ALA A 317 -18.40 8.38 -6.13
CA ALA A 317 -18.80 9.77 -6.04
C ALA A 317 -18.05 10.48 -4.89
N GLU A 318 -17.58 11.70 -5.15
CA GLU A 318 -16.94 12.58 -4.16
C GLU A 318 -17.93 13.68 -3.72
N PRO A 319 -17.69 14.41 -2.62
CA PRO A 319 -18.60 15.46 -2.15
C PRO A 319 -18.99 16.49 -3.23
N GLN A 320 -18.05 16.83 -4.11
CA GLN A 320 -18.25 17.77 -5.21
C GLN A 320 -19.17 17.27 -6.35
N ASP A 321 -19.37 15.96 -6.45
CA ASP A 321 -20.21 15.35 -7.49
C ASP A 321 -21.71 15.41 -7.14
N TYR A 322 -22.03 15.65 -5.86
CA TYR A 322 -23.39 15.72 -5.35
C TYR A 322 -23.95 17.14 -5.43
N LYS A 323 -25.11 17.27 -6.06
CA LYS A 323 -25.90 18.51 -6.08
C LYS A 323 -27.20 18.29 -5.34
N ILE A 324 -27.31 18.87 -4.14
CA ILE A 324 -28.46 18.73 -3.26
C ILE A 324 -29.18 20.07 -3.20
N PHE A 325 -30.50 20.03 -3.36
CA PHE A 325 -31.36 21.20 -3.33
C PHE A 325 -32.42 21.04 -2.24
N ILE A 326 -32.72 22.14 -1.56
CA ILE A 326 -33.83 22.29 -0.62
C ILE A 326 -34.70 23.40 -1.17
N GLY A 327 -35.77 23.03 -1.86
CA GLY A 327 -36.46 23.94 -2.76
C GLY A 327 -35.51 24.47 -3.84
N SER A 328 -35.45 25.79 -4.04
CA SER A 328 -34.53 26.43 -4.99
C SER A 328 -33.11 26.62 -4.44
N GLU A 329 -32.89 26.48 -3.13
CA GLU A 329 -31.61 26.74 -2.47
C GLU A 329 -30.70 25.50 -2.46
N ARG A 330 -29.37 25.72 -2.47
CA ARG A 330 -28.39 24.61 -2.47
C ARG A 330 -27.92 24.20 -1.09
N CYS A 331 -27.81 22.89 -0.86
CA CYS A 331 -27.13 22.30 0.28
C CYS A 331 -25.74 21.80 -0.15
N TYR A 332 -24.68 22.40 0.39
CA TYR A 332 -23.31 22.02 0.05
C TYR A 332 -22.87 20.81 0.86
N VAL A 333 -22.41 19.76 0.17
CA VAL A 333 -21.99 18.52 0.81
C VAL A 333 -20.63 18.69 1.47
N THR A 334 -20.54 18.42 2.77
CA THR A 334 -19.31 18.53 3.55
C THR A 334 -18.60 17.19 3.67
N LEU A 335 -19.36 16.11 3.86
CA LEU A 335 -18.83 14.76 4.08
C LEU A 335 -19.72 13.71 3.40
N VAL A 336 -19.10 12.71 2.80
CA VAL A 336 -19.78 11.55 2.20
C VAL A 336 -19.11 10.28 2.70
N ASP A 337 -19.88 9.43 3.37
CA ASP A 337 -19.50 8.06 3.76
C ASP A 337 -20.36 7.05 2.98
N THR A 338 -20.02 5.76 3.05
CA THR A 338 -20.72 4.66 2.36
C THR A 338 -22.24 4.64 2.59
N ARG A 339 -22.69 5.06 3.77
CA ARG A 339 -24.11 5.02 4.19
C ARG A 339 -24.73 6.37 4.52
N GLN A 340 -23.94 7.42 4.69
CA GLN A 340 -24.43 8.72 5.15
C GLN A 340 -23.74 9.85 4.41
N LEU A 341 -24.51 10.88 4.10
CA LEU A 341 -24.04 12.11 3.47
C LEU A 341 -24.46 13.29 4.35
N VAL A 342 -23.53 14.20 4.62
CA VAL A 342 -23.77 15.39 5.43
C VAL A 342 -23.64 16.62 4.55
N CYS A 343 -24.65 17.50 4.57
CA CYS A 343 -24.63 18.76 3.83
C CYS A 343 -25.07 19.93 4.73
N SER A 344 -24.52 21.12 4.46
CA SER A 344 -24.89 22.37 5.13
C SER A 344 -25.83 23.17 4.22
N GLY A 345 -27.06 23.37 4.67
CA GLY A 345 -28.10 24.11 3.95
C GLY A 345 -28.32 25.54 4.49
N PRO A 346 -29.31 26.26 3.95
CA PRO A 346 -29.68 27.59 4.42
C PRO A 346 -30.19 27.54 5.87
N SER A 347 -29.93 28.59 6.66
CA SER A 347 -30.35 28.66 8.07
C SER A 347 -31.83 29.04 8.28
N VAL A 348 -32.48 29.51 7.22
CA VAL A 348 -33.90 29.88 7.19
C VAL A 348 -34.60 29.03 6.14
N GLN A 349 -35.86 28.67 6.39
CA GLN A 349 -36.65 27.86 5.47
C GLN A 349 -36.79 28.53 4.09
N PRO A 350 -36.36 27.87 3.01
CA PRO A 350 -36.57 28.33 1.64
C PRO A 350 -38.04 28.26 1.21
N ASP A 351 -38.36 28.92 0.10
CA ASP A 351 -39.69 28.86 -0.52
C ASP A 351 -40.09 27.41 -0.84
N ALA A 352 -41.39 27.13 -0.77
CA ALA A 352 -41.97 25.81 -0.99
C ALA A 352 -41.99 25.42 -2.48
N THR A 353 -40.80 25.34 -3.10
CA THR A 353 -40.60 24.99 -4.50
C THR A 353 -39.85 23.66 -4.65
N ASP A 354 -39.70 23.19 -5.89
CA ASP A 354 -38.72 22.18 -6.30
C ASP A 354 -37.37 22.83 -6.66
N GLU A 355 -36.41 22.03 -7.15
CA GLU A 355 -35.10 22.55 -7.57
C GLU A 355 -35.13 23.46 -8.82
N ARG A 356 -36.27 23.55 -9.50
CA ARG A 356 -36.50 24.37 -10.69
C ARG A 356 -37.28 25.65 -10.38
N GLY A 357 -37.73 25.82 -9.13
CA GLY A 357 -38.54 26.95 -8.68
C GLY A 357 -40.04 26.76 -8.89
N GLU A 358 -40.50 25.56 -9.24
CA GLU A 358 -41.92 25.25 -9.38
C GLU A 358 -42.56 25.01 -8.00
N PRO A 359 -43.71 25.62 -7.69
CA PRO A 359 -44.32 25.54 -6.37
C PRO A 359 -44.86 24.12 -6.07
N ILE A 360 -44.62 23.64 -4.85
CA ILE A 360 -45.02 22.31 -4.40
C ILE A 360 -46.26 22.37 -3.52
N VAL A 361 -47.20 21.47 -3.79
CA VAL A 361 -48.45 21.32 -3.02
C VAL A 361 -48.10 20.72 -1.65
N GLY A 362 -48.10 21.57 -0.62
CA GLY A 362 -47.73 21.17 0.74
C GLY A 362 -47.10 22.28 1.59
N GLY A 363 -46.77 23.44 1.01
CA GLY A 363 -46.28 24.61 1.75
C GLY A 363 -44.87 24.44 2.36
N LEU A 364 -44.17 23.37 2.00
CA LEU A 364 -42.82 23.05 2.46
C LEU A 364 -41.88 22.78 1.27
N PRO A 365 -40.59 23.12 1.36
CA PRO A 365 -39.60 22.86 0.31
C PRO A 365 -39.30 21.35 0.16
N LEU A 366 -39.07 20.90 -1.08
CA LEU A 366 -38.66 19.53 -1.40
C LEU A 366 -37.14 19.39 -1.37
N VAL A 367 -36.66 18.31 -0.78
CA VAL A 367 -35.25 17.92 -0.83
C VAL A 367 -35.01 16.95 -1.98
N SER A 368 -34.20 17.37 -2.95
CA SER A 368 -33.80 16.55 -4.10
C SER A 368 -32.28 16.43 -4.21
N VAL A 369 -31.81 15.25 -4.60
CA VAL A 369 -30.39 14.92 -4.75
C VAL A 369 -30.12 14.51 -6.19
N THR A 370 -29.12 15.14 -6.80
CA THR A 370 -28.65 14.83 -8.15
C THR A 370 -27.17 14.44 -8.13
N VAL A 371 -26.84 13.28 -8.69
CA VAL A 371 -25.47 12.77 -8.84
C VAL A 371 -25.29 12.18 -10.24
N GLY A 372 -24.44 12.80 -11.05
CA GLY A 372 -24.33 12.50 -12.48
C GLY A 372 -25.67 12.56 -13.21
N ARG A 373 -26.17 11.42 -13.71
CA ARG A 373 -27.49 11.31 -14.36
C ARG A 373 -28.61 10.81 -13.43
N LEU A 374 -28.30 10.50 -12.17
CA LEU A 374 -29.27 10.03 -11.20
C LEU A 374 -29.91 11.22 -10.47
N ARG A 375 -31.24 11.28 -10.45
CA ARG A 375 -32.04 12.27 -9.69
C ARG A 375 -32.96 11.50 -8.75
N THR A 376 -32.87 11.80 -7.45
CA THR A 376 -33.67 11.16 -6.40
C THR A 376 -34.35 12.22 -5.54
N GLU A 377 -35.64 12.07 -5.30
CA GLU A 377 -36.44 12.94 -4.43
C GLU A 377 -36.57 12.28 -3.05
N LEU A 378 -36.21 13.00 -1.99
CA LEU A 378 -36.17 12.44 -0.63
C LEU A 378 -37.43 12.74 0.16
N GLY A 379 -38.03 13.92 -0.02
CA GLY A 379 -39.25 14.34 0.69
C GLY A 379 -39.20 15.79 1.16
N LEU A 380 -40.22 16.19 1.91
CA LEU A 380 -40.42 17.57 2.39
C LEU A 380 -39.68 17.83 3.72
N ILE A 381 -39.23 19.07 3.93
CA ILE A 381 -38.50 19.50 5.14
C ILE A 381 -39.13 20.76 5.77
N GLU A 382 -39.17 20.82 7.09
CA GLU A 382 -39.74 21.93 7.89
C GLU A 382 -38.69 22.45 8.89
N TYR A 383 -38.55 23.77 9.01
CA TYR A 383 -37.61 24.40 9.93
C TYR A 383 -38.31 24.78 11.24
N VAL A 384 -37.71 24.46 12.38
CA VAL A 384 -38.28 24.79 13.70
C VAL A 384 -37.97 26.24 14.08
N ASP A 385 -39.00 27.07 14.17
CA ASP A 385 -38.90 28.41 14.76
C ASP A 385 -38.81 28.37 16.30
N PRO A 386 -37.80 28.99 16.93
CA PRO A 386 -37.60 28.96 18.39
C PRO A 386 -38.55 29.87 19.19
N ILE A 387 -39.53 30.53 18.55
CA ILE A 387 -40.28 31.65 19.15
C ILE A 387 -41.71 31.27 19.61
N ALA A 388 -42.23 30.09 19.25
CA ALA A 388 -43.61 29.70 19.57
C ALA A 388 -43.83 29.11 20.99
N THR A 389 -42.78 28.70 21.71
CA THR A 389 -42.90 28.03 23.02
C THR A 389 -42.92 28.99 24.22
N LEU A 390 -42.77 30.30 23.97
CA LEU A 390 -42.61 31.33 25.03
C LEU A 390 -43.93 31.80 25.66
N ARG A 391 -45.10 31.54 25.05
CA ARG A 391 -46.39 32.08 25.51
C ARG A 391 -47.09 31.27 26.61
N LEU A 392 -46.64 30.05 26.92
CA LEU A 392 -47.26 29.19 27.94
C LEU A 392 -46.60 29.29 29.34
N TRP A 393 -45.39 29.84 29.44
CA TRP A 393 -44.58 29.83 30.67
C TRP A 393 -44.84 30.99 31.63
N VAL A 394 -45.59 32.01 31.22
CA VAL A 394 -45.76 33.26 32.00
C VAL A 394 -46.53 33.05 33.32
N LEU A 395 -47.34 32.00 33.44
CA LEU A 395 -48.13 31.73 34.65
C LEU A 395 -47.38 30.92 35.72
N VAL A 396 -46.26 30.26 35.40
CA VAL A 396 -45.49 29.42 36.34
C VAL A 396 -44.35 30.20 37.01
N VAL A 397 -43.92 31.32 36.41
CA VAL A 397 -42.70 32.08 36.79
C VAL A 397 -42.82 32.85 38.12
N THR A 398 -44.02 33.20 38.57
CA THR A 398 -44.20 34.00 39.80
C THR A 398 -43.91 33.20 41.08
N ALA A 399 -44.14 31.88 41.08
CA ALA A 399 -43.86 31.02 42.23
C ALA A 399 -42.39 30.54 42.27
N LEU A 400 -41.73 30.37 41.11
CA LEU A 400 -40.33 29.96 41.05
C LEU A 400 -39.32 31.09 41.33
N ALA A 401 -39.73 32.36 41.21
CA ALA A 401 -38.85 33.53 41.38
C ALA A 401 -38.21 33.63 42.78
N ALA A 402 -38.88 33.12 43.82
CA ALA A 402 -38.34 33.11 45.19
C ALA A 402 -37.26 32.04 45.39
N LEU A 403 -37.33 30.92 44.66
CA LEU A 403 -36.35 29.83 44.73
C LEU A 403 -35.14 30.07 43.80
N CYS A 404 -35.35 30.81 42.71
CA CYS A 404 -34.32 31.16 41.74
C CYS A 404 -33.30 32.19 42.24
N SER A 405 -33.63 33.06 43.19
CA SER A 405 -32.66 34.05 43.73
C SER A 405 -31.47 33.37 44.42
N LEU A 406 -31.70 32.23 45.09
CA LEU A 406 -30.68 31.43 45.75
C LEU A 406 -29.81 30.64 44.75
N LEU A 407 -30.41 30.18 43.64
CA LEU A 407 -29.73 29.42 42.58
C LEU A 407 -28.96 30.31 41.59
N VAL A 408 -29.37 31.56 41.38
CA VAL A 408 -28.69 32.54 40.49
C VAL A 408 -27.30 32.91 41.01
N LEU A 409 -27.10 32.95 42.33
CA LEU A 409 -25.78 33.24 42.93
C LEU A 409 -24.79 32.09 42.70
N LEU A 410 -25.27 30.84 42.70
CA LEU A 410 -24.51 29.65 42.32
C LEU A 410 -24.29 29.54 40.80
N ALA A 411 -25.28 29.92 39.98
CA ALA A 411 -25.22 29.88 38.52
C ALA A 411 -24.30 30.97 37.92
N PHE A 412 -24.17 32.14 38.56
CA PHE A 412 -23.25 33.20 38.12
C PHE A 412 -21.78 32.76 38.23
N LEU A 413 -21.43 32.05 39.31
CA LEU A 413 -20.11 31.42 39.47
C LEU A 413 -19.87 30.29 38.45
N TRP A 414 -20.94 29.62 38.00
CA TRP A 414 -20.87 28.54 37.00
C TRP A 414 -20.81 29.04 35.54
N LYS A 415 -21.50 30.14 35.21
CA LYS A 415 -21.52 30.75 33.86
C LYS A 415 -20.19 31.41 33.50
N LYS A 416 -19.52 32.07 34.46
CA LYS A 416 -18.17 32.61 34.27
C LYS A 416 -17.16 31.50 33.91
N ARG A 417 -17.23 30.37 34.63
CA ARG A 417 -16.44 29.15 34.34
C ARG A 417 -16.81 28.40 33.05
N ARG A 418 -18.00 28.64 32.47
CA ARG A 418 -18.45 27.96 31.23
C ARG A 418 -17.98 28.70 29.97
N VAL A 419 -18.00 30.04 29.99
CA VAL A 419 -17.55 30.89 28.87
C VAL A 419 -16.03 30.87 28.70
N GLU A 420 -15.27 30.68 29.79
CA GLU A 420 -13.82 30.42 29.71
C GLU A 420 -13.54 29.08 29.00
N ARG A 421 -14.28 28.01 29.34
CA ARG A 421 -14.11 26.66 28.75
C ARG A 421 -14.38 26.57 27.24
N GLU A 422 -15.35 27.32 26.71
CA GLU A 422 -15.65 27.30 25.26
C GLU A 422 -14.59 28.04 24.42
N ARG A 423 -13.96 29.09 24.97
CA ARG A 423 -12.81 29.74 24.33
C ARG A 423 -11.55 28.88 24.39
N ASP A 424 -11.37 28.13 25.48
CA ASP A 424 -10.29 27.17 25.61
C ASP A 424 -10.43 26.02 24.60
N TYR A 425 -11.65 25.54 24.35
CA TYR A 425 -11.90 24.47 23.37
C TYR A 425 -11.55 24.85 21.92
N ARG A 426 -11.90 26.09 21.49
CA ARG A 426 -11.53 26.58 20.14
C ARG A 426 -10.03 26.84 20.00
N LYS A 427 -9.38 27.28 21.08
CA LYS A 427 -7.91 27.41 21.11
C LYS A 427 -7.24 26.04 21.01
N ILE A 428 -7.75 25.03 21.72
CA ILE A 428 -7.26 23.65 21.66
C ILE A 428 -7.40 23.06 20.24
N GLN A 429 -8.53 23.29 19.57
CA GLN A 429 -8.75 22.78 18.20
C GLN A 429 -7.81 23.43 17.16
N MET A 430 -7.63 24.76 17.20
CA MET A 430 -6.65 25.43 16.32
C MET A 430 -5.20 25.05 16.66
N GLN A 431 -4.90 24.88 17.96
CA GLN A 431 -3.61 24.37 18.40
C GLN A 431 -3.36 22.95 17.89
N MET A 432 -4.38 22.10 17.84
CA MET A 432 -4.29 20.73 17.33
C MET A 432 -4.06 20.67 15.82
N GLU A 433 -4.75 21.48 15.02
CA GLU A 433 -4.53 21.56 13.57
C GLU A 433 -3.15 22.16 13.23
N HIS A 434 -2.72 23.19 13.97
CA HIS A 434 -1.38 23.76 13.83
C HIS A 434 -0.29 22.75 14.22
N LEU A 435 -0.51 22.01 15.30
CA LEU A 435 0.38 20.94 15.76
C LEU A 435 0.47 19.80 14.73
N GLU A 436 -0.65 19.38 14.15
CA GLU A 436 -0.68 18.34 13.11
C GLU A 436 0.05 18.79 11.83
N SER A 437 -0.20 20.01 11.37
CA SER A 437 0.51 20.59 10.21
C SER A 437 2.02 20.69 10.46
N ASN A 438 2.43 21.11 11.65
CA ASN A 438 3.84 21.22 12.01
C ASN A 438 4.50 19.84 12.12
N VAL A 439 3.85 18.89 12.78
CA VAL A 439 4.31 17.48 12.85
C VAL A 439 4.45 16.90 11.45
N ARG A 440 3.48 17.11 10.55
CA ARG A 440 3.55 16.61 9.17
C ARG A 440 4.71 17.22 8.38
N LYS A 441 4.98 18.52 8.55
CA LYS A 441 6.13 19.20 7.92
C LYS A 441 7.45 18.69 8.47
N GLU A 442 7.57 18.57 9.80
CA GLU A 442 8.75 18.00 10.45
C GLU A 442 8.99 16.55 10.04
N CYS A 443 7.95 15.71 9.95
CA CYS A 443 8.06 14.33 9.45
C CYS A 443 8.63 14.30 8.03
N LYS A 444 8.11 15.13 7.12
CA LYS A 444 8.57 15.18 5.73
C LYS A 444 10.01 15.64 5.62
N GLN A 445 10.39 16.65 6.40
CA GLN A 445 11.77 17.13 6.45
C GLN A 445 12.71 16.08 7.05
N ALA A 446 12.35 15.51 8.21
CA ALA A 446 13.14 14.47 8.86
C ALA A 446 13.26 13.20 8.01
N PHE A 447 12.22 12.86 7.25
CA PHE A 447 12.25 11.77 6.27
C PHE A 447 13.20 12.09 5.11
N ALA A 448 13.16 13.31 4.56
CA ALA A 448 14.09 13.72 3.50
C ALA A 448 15.55 13.73 3.99
N GLU A 449 15.80 14.17 5.23
CA GLU A 449 17.12 14.11 5.87
C GLU A 449 17.58 12.67 6.12
N LEU A 450 16.68 11.79 6.57
CA LEU A 450 16.98 10.36 6.74
C LEU A 450 17.29 9.71 5.39
N GLN A 451 16.47 9.98 4.36
CA GLN A 451 16.64 9.41 3.02
C GLN A 451 17.96 9.86 2.40
N THR A 452 18.29 11.15 2.45
CA THR A 452 19.59 11.68 1.99
C THR A 452 20.78 11.13 2.80
N SER A 453 20.62 10.92 4.11
CA SER A 453 21.65 10.30 4.95
C SER A 453 21.85 8.81 4.61
N MET A 454 20.78 8.08 4.31
CA MET A 454 20.83 6.67 3.90
C MET A 454 21.38 6.52 2.47
N GLU A 455 20.99 7.40 1.54
CA GLU A 455 21.49 7.45 0.15
C GLU A 455 22.96 7.87 0.09
N SER A 456 23.43 8.80 0.94
CA SER A 456 24.87 9.11 1.07
C SER A 456 25.71 7.95 1.63
N CYS A 457 25.05 6.90 2.11
CA CYS A 457 25.63 5.67 2.57
C CYS A 457 25.58 4.54 1.51
N GLY A 458 24.87 4.73 0.40
CA GLY A 458 24.74 3.80 -0.72
C GLY A 458 25.26 4.40 -2.03
N ASP A 459 26.52 4.11 -2.34
CA ASP A 459 26.96 3.97 -3.75
C ASP A 459 26.78 2.49 -4.13
N ASP A 460 26.36 2.28 -5.38
CA ASP A 460 25.76 1.09 -6.02
C ASP A 460 26.60 -0.21 -6.08
N ASP A 461 27.39 -0.61 -5.08
CA ASP A 461 28.19 -1.86 -5.18
C ASP A 461 28.42 -2.68 -3.88
N TYR A 462 27.77 -2.35 -2.75
CA TYR A 462 28.07 -2.96 -1.43
C TYR A 462 26.87 -3.62 -0.72
N GLU A 463 26.02 -4.36 -1.44
CA GLU A 463 24.81 -4.96 -0.85
C GLU A 463 25.04 -6.17 0.11
N GLY A 464 26.25 -6.72 0.27
CA GLY A 464 26.42 -8.05 0.89
C GLY A 464 26.90 -8.15 2.35
N ASN A 465 27.32 -7.07 3.03
CA ASN A 465 28.27 -7.22 4.16
C ASN A 465 27.70 -7.17 5.60
N ASP A 466 26.40 -6.92 5.79
CA ASP A 466 25.80 -6.79 7.13
C ASP A 466 25.03 -8.03 7.60
N VAL A 467 24.89 -9.06 6.75
CA VAL A 467 24.18 -10.30 7.07
C VAL A 467 25.19 -11.32 7.61
N THR A 468 24.88 -11.95 8.74
CA THR A 468 25.75 -12.99 9.32
C THR A 468 25.82 -14.20 8.41
N THR A 469 26.96 -14.89 8.31
CA THR A 469 27.05 -16.16 7.57
C THR A 469 26.15 -17.24 8.20
N LEU A 470 25.81 -18.29 7.45
CA LEU A 470 24.99 -19.39 7.97
C LEU A 470 25.58 -20.03 9.24
N VAL A 471 26.90 -20.19 9.31
CA VAL A 471 27.60 -20.77 10.46
C VAL A 471 27.40 -19.91 11.71
N GLU A 472 27.58 -18.61 11.57
CA GLU A 472 27.40 -17.64 12.65
C GLU A 472 25.93 -17.53 13.05
N PHE A 473 25.01 -17.53 12.07
CA PHE A 473 23.57 -17.55 12.30
C PHE A 473 23.14 -18.76 13.15
N VAL A 474 23.58 -19.97 12.77
CA VAL A 474 23.27 -21.21 13.51
C VAL A 474 23.86 -21.16 14.92
N HIS A 475 25.10 -20.68 15.06
CA HIS A 475 25.74 -20.55 16.37
C HIS A 475 24.97 -19.59 17.29
N ARG A 476 24.64 -18.38 16.80
CA ARG A 476 23.86 -17.37 17.55
C ARG A 476 22.45 -17.87 17.86
N LEU A 477 21.77 -18.49 16.91
CA LEU A 477 20.42 -19.03 17.09
C LEU A 477 20.34 -20.10 18.20
N LEU A 478 21.38 -20.93 18.33
CA LEU A 478 21.39 -22.03 19.30
C LEU A 478 21.85 -21.58 20.70
N TRP A 479 22.82 -20.67 20.78
CA TRP A 479 23.55 -20.43 22.03
C TRP A 479 23.37 -19.03 22.64
N ASP A 480 22.95 -18.03 21.87
CA ASP A 480 22.92 -16.65 22.36
C ASP A 480 21.82 -16.47 23.43
N ASP A 481 20.71 -17.22 23.31
CA ASP A 481 19.62 -17.31 24.31
C ASP A 481 20.04 -18.04 25.60
N SER A 482 21.02 -18.96 25.55
CA SER A 482 21.41 -19.79 26.69
C SER A 482 22.66 -19.31 27.43
N GLY A 483 23.32 -18.26 26.92
CA GLY A 483 24.51 -17.67 27.57
C GLY A 483 25.71 -18.63 27.62
N TRP A 484 25.73 -19.65 26.76
CA TRP A 484 26.78 -20.66 26.78
C TRP A 484 28.10 -20.09 26.26
N THR A 485 28.98 -19.73 27.18
CA THR A 485 30.39 -19.46 26.88
C THR A 485 31.12 -20.79 26.74
N HIS A 486 31.87 -20.99 25.64
CA HIS A 486 32.71 -22.17 25.36
C HIS A 486 33.80 -22.41 26.43
N SER A 487 33.39 -22.72 27.65
CA SER A 487 34.24 -23.37 28.63
C SER A 487 34.07 -24.86 28.33
N PRO A 488 35.03 -25.54 27.69
CA PRO A 488 34.95 -26.98 27.55
C PRO A 488 34.81 -27.55 28.97
N SER A 489 33.72 -28.29 29.21
CA SER A 489 33.59 -29.01 30.48
C SER A 489 34.81 -29.93 30.61
N LEU A 490 35.37 -30.04 31.82
CA LEU A 490 36.53 -30.88 32.14
C LEU A 490 36.35 -32.37 31.74
N TYR A 491 35.15 -32.76 31.29
CA TYR A 491 34.77 -34.07 30.79
C TYR A 491 35.00 -34.27 29.28
N ALA A 492 35.23 -33.22 28.50
CA ALA A 492 35.48 -33.34 27.05
C ALA A 492 36.79 -34.11 26.75
N SER A 493 37.73 -34.17 27.70
CA SER A 493 39.03 -34.80 27.53
C SER A 493 39.08 -36.29 27.88
N THR A 494 38.04 -36.90 28.44
CA THR A 494 38.20 -38.23 29.07
C THR A 494 37.44 -39.40 28.47
N LEU A 495 36.54 -39.29 27.48
CA LEU A 495 35.73 -40.47 27.11
C LEU A 495 35.18 -40.56 25.65
N PRO A 496 36.04 -40.58 24.60
CA PRO A 496 35.62 -40.67 23.19
C PRO A 496 34.79 -41.93 22.87
N VAL A 497 35.07 -43.06 23.54
CA VAL A 497 34.32 -44.32 23.33
C VAL A 497 32.88 -44.20 23.80
N THR A 498 32.63 -43.58 24.97
CA THR A 498 31.25 -43.39 25.46
C THR A 498 30.48 -42.39 24.63
N LEU A 499 31.13 -41.33 24.12
CA LEU A 499 30.49 -40.37 23.22
C LEU A 499 30.08 -41.06 21.91
N ALA A 500 30.91 -41.93 21.35
CA ALA A 500 30.55 -42.71 20.16
C ALA A 500 29.38 -43.69 20.41
N GLN A 501 29.36 -44.36 21.56
CA GLN A 501 28.24 -45.24 21.93
C GLN A 501 26.94 -44.46 22.17
N PHE A 502 27.03 -43.27 22.76
CA PHE A 502 25.89 -42.38 22.96
C PHE A 502 25.36 -41.82 21.63
N ASP A 503 26.25 -41.42 20.72
CA ASP A 503 25.89 -40.99 19.36
C ASP A 503 25.14 -42.09 18.58
N ALA A 504 25.56 -43.35 18.77
CA ALA A 504 24.87 -44.52 18.21
C ALA A 504 23.48 -44.75 18.81
N LEU A 505 23.21 -44.32 20.06
CA LEU A 505 21.87 -44.32 20.64
C LEU A 505 20.99 -43.22 20.05
N LEU A 506 21.56 -42.02 19.84
CA LEU A 506 20.86 -40.88 19.23
C LEU A 506 20.47 -41.11 17.76
N SER A 507 21.14 -42.05 17.10
CA SER A 507 20.78 -42.52 15.76
C SER A 507 19.46 -43.30 15.74
N CYS A 508 18.91 -43.70 16.90
CA CYS A 508 17.58 -44.27 17.02
C CYS A 508 16.54 -43.19 17.32
N LYS A 509 15.54 -43.07 16.45
CA LYS A 509 14.46 -42.09 16.56
C LYS A 509 13.68 -42.20 17.88
N GLN A 510 13.39 -43.43 18.30
CA GLN A 510 12.60 -43.71 19.51
C GLN A 510 13.32 -43.29 20.80
N PHE A 511 14.66 -43.37 20.79
CA PHE A 511 15.49 -42.89 21.90
C PHE A 511 15.38 -41.37 22.06
N VAL A 512 15.41 -40.62 20.96
CA VAL A 512 15.22 -39.16 20.98
C VAL A 512 13.81 -38.78 21.43
N PHE A 513 12.79 -39.53 21.02
CA PHE A 513 11.41 -39.34 21.49
C PHE A 513 11.31 -39.52 23.01
N SER A 514 11.98 -40.54 23.56
CA SER A 514 11.99 -40.80 25.00
C SER A 514 12.69 -39.69 25.79
N ILE A 515 13.77 -39.10 25.25
CA ILE A 515 14.43 -37.93 25.84
C ILE A 515 13.47 -36.75 25.95
N VAL A 516 12.77 -36.44 24.85
CA VAL A 516 11.82 -35.32 24.79
C VAL A 516 10.63 -35.57 25.71
N GLU A 517 10.08 -36.79 25.72
CA GLU A 517 8.97 -37.16 26.60
C GLU A 517 9.34 -37.06 28.08
N THR A 518 10.55 -37.51 28.44
CA THR A 518 11.08 -37.38 29.81
C THR A 518 11.15 -35.91 30.22
N ALA A 519 11.69 -35.05 29.35
CA ALA A 519 11.80 -33.61 29.60
C ALA A 519 10.44 -32.89 29.68
N GLU A 520 9.44 -33.33 28.91
CA GLU A 520 8.09 -32.74 28.96
C GLU A 520 7.26 -33.22 30.16
N SER A 521 7.53 -34.44 30.65
CA SER A 521 6.85 -35.00 31.82
C SER A 521 7.28 -34.32 33.14
N GLU A 522 8.41 -33.63 33.15
CA GLU A 522 8.93 -32.99 34.34
C GLU A 522 8.38 -31.58 34.55
N SER A 523 7.53 -31.40 35.55
CA SER A 523 6.93 -30.11 35.89
C SER A 523 7.90 -29.10 36.51
N GLY A 524 9.08 -29.55 36.97
CA GLY A 524 10.09 -28.72 37.62
C GLY A 524 11.10 -28.05 36.69
N MET A 525 11.17 -28.46 35.42
CA MET A 525 12.13 -27.89 34.46
C MET A 525 11.77 -26.45 34.07
N SER A 526 12.75 -25.57 34.17
CA SER A 526 12.61 -24.17 33.75
C SER A 526 12.55 -24.02 32.22
N LEU A 527 11.98 -22.90 31.76
CA LEU A 527 11.87 -22.60 30.34
C LEU A 527 13.24 -22.45 29.65
N SER A 528 14.25 -22.01 30.41
CA SER A 528 15.64 -21.89 29.98
C SER A 528 16.28 -23.25 29.76
N GLU A 529 16.11 -24.19 30.70
CA GLU A 529 16.62 -25.57 30.59
C GLU A 529 16.00 -26.30 29.40
N LYS A 530 14.68 -26.15 29.19
CA LYS A 530 14.00 -26.69 28.00
C LYS A 530 14.54 -26.08 26.70
N SER A 531 14.90 -24.79 26.71
CA SER A 531 15.54 -24.13 25.56
C SER A 531 16.93 -24.68 25.31
N MET A 532 17.75 -24.83 26.35
CA MET A 532 19.09 -25.41 26.25
C MET A 532 19.05 -26.84 25.72
N LEU A 533 18.16 -27.69 26.25
CA LEU A 533 17.97 -29.05 25.75
C LEU A 533 17.57 -29.06 24.27
N SER A 534 16.65 -28.17 23.85
CA SER A 534 16.27 -28.05 22.44
C SER A 534 17.43 -27.65 21.54
N SER A 535 18.30 -26.72 21.99
CA SER A 535 19.50 -26.29 21.26
C SER A 535 20.52 -27.43 21.15
N LEU A 536 20.74 -28.17 22.24
CA LEU A 536 21.66 -29.32 22.28
C LEU A 536 21.18 -30.44 21.35
N LEU A 537 19.90 -30.79 21.38
CA LEU A 537 19.32 -31.80 20.50
C LEU A 537 19.44 -31.39 19.03
N ILE A 538 19.09 -30.16 18.67
CA ILE A 538 19.28 -29.67 17.30
C ILE A 538 20.76 -29.71 16.92
N ALA A 539 21.67 -29.17 17.75
CA ALA A 539 23.10 -29.14 17.47
C ALA A 539 23.69 -30.52 17.18
N VAL A 540 23.31 -31.54 17.96
CA VAL A 540 23.80 -32.92 17.76
C VAL A 540 23.18 -33.55 16.51
N LEU A 541 21.87 -33.36 16.29
CA LEU A 541 21.16 -33.93 15.14
C LEU A 541 21.57 -33.28 13.81
N LEU A 542 22.02 -32.01 13.80
CA LEU A 542 22.48 -31.31 12.60
C LEU A 542 23.62 -32.04 11.87
N ARG A 543 24.37 -32.93 12.55
CA ARG A 543 25.40 -33.81 11.94
C ARG A 543 24.85 -34.70 10.82
N ASN A 544 23.58 -35.09 10.93
CA ASN A 544 22.83 -35.74 9.86
C ASN A 544 21.51 -34.98 9.65
N PHE A 545 21.54 -33.98 8.78
CA PHE A 545 20.43 -33.05 8.59
C PHE A 545 19.14 -33.71 8.09
N GLN A 546 19.23 -34.75 7.25
CA GLN A 546 18.08 -35.51 6.78
C GLN A 546 17.40 -36.25 7.95
N TYR A 547 18.19 -36.92 8.79
CA TYR A 547 17.69 -37.57 10.01
C TYR A 547 17.12 -36.55 11.00
N CYS A 548 17.79 -35.42 11.21
CA CYS A 548 17.29 -34.31 12.03
C CYS A 548 15.90 -33.88 11.59
N THR A 549 15.71 -33.69 10.29
CA THR A 549 14.43 -33.28 9.72
C THR A 549 13.34 -34.33 9.95
N ASP A 550 13.62 -35.61 9.73
CA ASP A 550 12.63 -36.66 10.02
C ASP A 550 12.25 -36.72 11.51
N VAL A 551 13.23 -36.61 12.42
CA VAL A 551 12.99 -36.57 13.87
C VAL A 551 12.12 -35.36 14.25
N VAL A 552 12.50 -34.14 13.82
CA VAL A 552 11.78 -32.90 14.14
C VAL A 552 10.36 -32.92 13.59
N LEU A 553 10.16 -33.32 12.34
CA LEU A 553 8.82 -33.39 11.74
C LEU A 553 7.97 -34.47 12.40
N SER A 554 8.56 -35.59 12.82
CA SER A 554 7.80 -36.65 13.50
C SER A 554 7.42 -36.27 14.93
N LEU A 555 8.32 -35.61 15.67
CA LEU A 555 8.01 -35.03 16.97
C LEU A 555 6.91 -33.98 16.86
N LEU A 556 6.96 -33.14 15.83
CA LEU A 556 5.91 -32.14 15.54
C LEU A 556 4.55 -32.80 15.34
N ARG A 557 4.46 -33.88 14.54
CA ARG A 557 3.21 -34.63 14.33
C ARG A 557 2.66 -35.21 15.64
N ALA A 558 3.53 -35.85 16.42
CA ALA A 558 3.15 -36.42 17.72
C ALA A 558 2.68 -35.34 18.70
N HIS A 559 3.37 -34.19 18.74
CA HIS A 559 3.02 -33.05 19.59
C HIS A 559 1.67 -32.42 19.20
N ILE A 560 1.40 -32.26 17.90
CA ILE A 560 0.10 -31.77 17.40
C ILE A 560 -1.01 -32.73 17.83
N ALA A 561 -0.87 -34.03 17.56
CA ALA A 561 -1.86 -35.03 17.94
C ALA A 561 -2.13 -35.02 19.46
N LYS A 562 -1.06 -35.06 20.28
CA LYS A 562 -1.16 -34.99 21.75
C LYS A 562 -1.86 -33.72 22.22
N SER A 563 -1.55 -32.57 21.64
CA SER A 563 -2.15 -31.28 22.02
C SER A 563 -3.62 -31.16 21.62
N VAL A 564 -4.00 -31.70 20.45
CA VAL A 564 -5.40 -31.73 19.99
C VAL A 564 -6.22 -32.68 20.87
N HIS A 565 -5.70 -33.87 21.18
CA HIS A 565 -6.37 -34.82 22.08
C HIS A 565 -6.52 -34.29 23.51
N ALA A 566 -5.57 -33.47 23.98
CA ALA A 566 -5.64 -32.80 25.28
C ALA A 566 -6.58 -31.59 25.31
N GLY A 567 -7.19 -31.20 24.18
CA GLY A 567 -8.07 -30.02 24.09
C GLY A 567 -7.32 -28.68 24.06
N CYS A 568 -5.98 -28.69 23.92
CA CYS A 568 -5.12 -27.51 23.92
C CYS A 568 -4.71 -27.07 22.50
N GLY A 569 -5.48 -27.46 21.48
CA GLY A 569 -5.17 -27.15 20.08
C GLY A 569 -5.19 -25.66 19.75
N ASP A 570 -6.00 -24.87 20.43
CA ASP A 570 -6.16 -23.41 20.25
C ASP A 570 -4.95 -22.58 20.71
N ILE A 571 -4.18 -23.10 21.67
CA ILE A 571 -2.98 -22.46 22.23
C ILE A 571 -1.67 -23.01 21.67
N LEU A 572 -1.73 -23.94 20.71
CA LEU A 572 -0.56 -24.54 20.08
C LEU A 572 0.35 -23.47 19.45
N PHE A 573 1.66 -23.59 19.70
CA PHE A 573 2.68 -22.60 19.28
C PHE A 573 2.51 -21.20 19.87
N ARG A 574 1.69 -21.01 20.91
CA ARG A 574 1.52 -19.69 21.57
C ARG A 574 2.44 -19.49 22.77
N LYS A 575 2.55 -20.46 23.68
CA LYS A 575 3.28 -20.28 24.97
C LYS A 575 4.73 -20.79 25.04
N SER A 576 5.20 -21.62 24.11
CA SER A 576 6.63 -21.97 23.90
C SER A 576 7.25 -22.76 25.04
N ASP A 577 6.39 -23.41 25.82
CA ASP A 577 6.77 -24.18 27.01
C ASP A 577 7.25 -25.60 26.66
N SER A 578 7.13 -25.99 25.39
CA SER A 578 7.52 -27.30 24.90
C SER A 578 8.89 -27.28 24.22
N VAL A 579 9.69 -28.32 24.50
CA VAL A 579 10.95 -28.63 23.82
C VAL A 579 10.72 -28.82 22.32
N VAL A 580 9.63 -29.49 21.92
CA VAL A 580 9.29 -29.73 20.51
C VAL A 580 9.07 -28.42 19.76
N GLU A 581 8.27 -27.50 20.32
CA GLU A 581 8.04 -26.19 19.69
C GLU A 581 9.34 -25.40 19.48
N LYS A 582 10.26 -25.47 20.46
CA LYS A 582 11.56 -24.81 20.36
C LYS A 582 12.48 -25.47 19.33
N MET A 583 12.49 -26.81 19.26
CA MET A 583 13.25 -27.56 18.24
C MET A 583 12.75 -27.24 16.83
N VAL A 584 11.45 -27.30 16.60
CA VAL A 584 10.82 -27.01 15.30
C VAL A 584 11.09 -25.57 14.90
N SER A 585 11.00 -24.62 15.83
CA SER A 585 11.32 -23.21 15.57
C SER A 585 12.76 -23.02 15.09
N LYS A 586 13.73 -23.64 15.77
CA LYS A 586 15.15 -23.56 15.41
C LYS A 586 15.42 -24.23 14.07
N TRP A 587 14.92 -25.44 13.87
CA TRP A 587 15.04 -26.16 12.60
C TRP A 587 14.43 -25.35 11.44
N LEU A 588 13.23 -24.80 11.60
CA LEU A 588 12.57 -24.01 10.57
C LEU A 588 13.35 -22.73 10.26
N ALA A 589 13.91 -22.05 11.27
CA ALA A 589 14.74 -20.87 11.07
C ALA A 589 16.03 -21.20 10.28
N ILE A 590 16.68 -22.34 10.57
CA ILE A 590 17.85 -22.82 9.82
C ILE A 590 17.48 -23.13 8.36
N CYS A 591 16.37 -23.84 8.13
CA CYS A 591 15.89 -24.17 6.79
C CYS A 591 15.53 -22.94 5.95
N LEU A 592 15.03 -21.87 6.59
CA LEU A 592 14.61 -20.66 5.90
C LEU A 592 15.74 -19.64 5.73
N TYR A 593 16.91 -19.86 6.34
CA TYR A 593 18.00 -18.89 6.35
C TYR A 593 18.39 -18.40 4.96
N ASP A 594 18.55 -19.30 3.97
CA ASP A 594 18.96 -18.91 2.62
C ASP A 594 17.92 -17.98 1.96
N SER A 595 16.63 -18.31 2.10
CA SER A 595 15.56 -17.43 1.61
C SER A 595 15.51 -16.08 2.32
N ILE A 596 15.78 -16.07 3.63
CA ILE A 596 15.75 -14.86 4.47
C ILE A 596 16.95 -13.95 4.15
N SER A 597 18.14 -14.54 4.00
CA SER A 597 19.40 -13.80 3.83
C SER A 597 19.44 -13.07 2.49
N GLN A 598 18.87 -13.64 1.42
CA GLN A 598 18.88 -13.06 0.08
C GLN A 598 18.03 -11.80 -0.08
N TYR A 599 16.96 -11.63 0.71
CA TYR A 599 15.99 -10.55 0.47
C TYR A 599 15.51 -9.86 1.75
N GLN A 600 14.91 -10.60 2.69
CA GLN A 600 14.32 -10.01 3.89
C GLN A 600 15.38 -9.44 4.86
N ALA A 601 16.55 -10.07 4.94
CA ALA A 601 17.64 -9.63 5.81
C ALA A 601 18.16 -8.24 5.43
N HIS A 602 18.21 -7.92 4.13
CA HIS A 602 18.59 -6.58 3.67
C HIS A 602 17.56 -5.53 4.09
N LYS A 603 16.26 -5.79 3.87
CA LYS A 603 15.18 -4.88 4.32
C LYS A 603 15.21 -4.69 5.83
N TYR A 604 15.49 -5.75 6.59
CA TYR A 604 15.64 -5.69 8.04
C TYR A 604 16.86 -4.87 8.49
N SER A 605 18.00 -5.03 7.81
CA SER A 605 19.22 -4.24 8.06
C SER A 605 18.95 -2.75 7.82
N THR A 606 18.31 -2.40 6.71
CA THR A 606 17.93 -1.00 6.41
C THR A 606 16.98 -0.44 7.48
N LEU A 607 15.99 -1.22 7.90
CA LEU A 607 15.09 -0.83 8.99
C LEU A 607 15.83 -0.61 10.31
N PHE A 608 16.71 -1.53 10.70
CA PHE A 608 17.49 -1.41 11.93
C PHE A 608 18.37 -0.16 11.92
N LYS A 609 19.05 0.12 10.80
CA LYS A 609 19.85 1.34 10.62
C LYS A 609 18.99 2.61 10.70
N ALA A 610 17.81 2.61 10.07
CA ALA A 610 16.88 3.74 10.11
C ALA A 610 16.35 4.01 11.54
N LEU A 611 15.99 2.97 12.28
CA LEU A 611 15.56 3.07 13.68
C LEU A 611 16.69 3.57 14.59
N LYS A 612 17.90 3.02 14.42
CA LYS A 612 19.09 3.44 15.16
C LYS A 612 19.40 4.92 14.91
N TYR A 613 19.47 5.33 13.64
CA TYR A 613 19.70 6.72 13.25
C TYR A 613 18.66 7.68 13.84
N GLN A 614 17.36 7.34 13.69
CA GLN A 614 16.29 8.19 14.20
C GLN A 614 16.36 8.35 15.73
N THR A 615 16.77 7.30 16.44
CA THR A 615 16.91 7.32 17.89
C THR A 615 18.10 8.17 18.33
N GLU A 616 19.26 8.00 17.68
CA GLU A 616 20.54 8.63 18.04
C GLU A 616 20.65 10.10 17.59
N ARG A 617 19.73 10.55 16.73
CA ARG A 617 19.52 11.96 16.38
C ARG A 617 19.12 12.81 17.60
N GLY A 618 18.48 12.19 18.59
CA GLY A 618 18.06 12.84 19.83
C GLY A 618 18.86 12.36 21.04
N PRO A 619 18.65 12.98 22.22
CA PRO A 619 19.26 12.53 23.46
C PRO A 619 18.75 11.14 23.81
N VAL A 620 19.70 10.27 24.20
CA VAL A 620 19.45 8.90 24.63
C VAL A 620 20.07 8.72 26.02
N ASP A 621 19.30 8.20 26.96
CA ASP A 621 19.80 7.82 28.27
C ASP A 621 20.60 6.52 28.17
N ALA A 622 21.87 6.55 28.58
CA ALA A 622 22.80 5.44 28.46
C ALA A 622 22.50 4.31 29.47
N VAL A 623 21.78 4.61 30.55
CA VAL A 623 21.44 3.65 31.62
C VAL A 623 20.12 2.97 31.32
N THR A 624 19.08 3.74 30.98
CA THR A 624 17.72 3.22 30.79
C THR A 624 17.40 2.83 29.34
N GLY A 625 18.17 3.36 28.38
CA GLY A 625 17.89 3.27 26.95
C GLY A 625 16.74 4.17 26.49
N ASN A 626 16.20 5.03 27.37
CA ASN A 626 15.11 5.92 27.01
C ASN A 626 15.59 7.01 26.06
N ALA A 627 14.86 7.24 24.97
CA ALA A 627 15.24 8.17 23.93
C ALA A 627 14.16 9.22 23.66
N ARG A 628 14.56 10.41 23.22
CA ARG A 628 13.61 11.46 22.80
C ARG A 628 12.82 11.07 21.55
N TYR A 629 13.48 10.42 20.60
CA TYR A 629 12.89 9.93 19.37
C TYR A 629 12.82 8.41 19.43
N THR A 630 11.64 7.87 19.67
CA THR A 630 11.37 6.43 19.72
C THR A 630 9.97 6.19 19.20
N ILE A 631 9.66 4.96 18.78
CA ILE A 631 8.31 4.53 18.44
C ILE A 631 7.62 3.81 19.60
N ASN A 632 8.29 3.66 20.74
CA ASN A 632 7.79 3.01 21.94
C ASN A 632 7.55 4.01 23.08
N GLU A 633 6.31 4.15 23.51
CA GLU A 633 5.95 5.07 24.61
C GLU A 633 6.67 4.75 25.93
N ALA A 634 6.88 3.46 26.24
CA ALA A 634 7.54 3.04 27.47
C ALA A 634 9.03 3.42 27.51
N LYS A 635 9.66 3.58 26.34
CA LYS A 635 11.06 4.01 26.19
C LYS A 635 11.21 5.49 25.87
N LEU A 636 10.13 6.27 25.96
CA LEU A 636 10.17 7.69 25.64
C LEU A 636 10.82 8.49 26.78
N LEU A 637 11.83 9.29 26.45
CA LEU A 637 12.48 10.19 27.41
C LEU A 637 11.54 11.35 27.76
N ARG A 638 11.02 11.32 29.00
CA ARG A 638 10.09 12.34 29.51
C ARG A 638 10.79 13.56 30.09
N GLU A 639 12.06 13.44 30.44
CA GLU A 639 12.81 14.57 31.00
C GLU A 639 13.10 15.64 29.96
N ILE A 640 13.13 16.90 30.41
CA ILE A 640 13.46 18.04 29.56
C ILE A 640 14.99 18.15 29.55
N VAL A 641 15.59 17.85 28.40
CA VAL A 641 17.03 17.88 28.17
C VAL A 641 17.33 18.81 27.01
N ASP A 642 18.28 19.73 27.21
CA ASP A 642 18.74 20.66 26.18
C ASP A 642 19.49 19.90 25.08
N CYS A 643 18.98 20.01 23.84
CA CYS A 643 19.51 19.30 22.70
C CYS A 643 20.34 20.24 21.84
N THR A 644 21.57 20.52 22.28
CA THR A 644 22.54 21.30 21.47
C THR A 644 23.41 20.34 20.65
N PRO A 645 23.28 20.31 19.32
CA PRO A 645 24.18 19.53 18.48
C PRO A 645 25.58 20.14 18.49
N VAL A 646 26.59 19.28 18.48
CA VAL A 646 28.02 19.65 18.52
C VAL A 646 28.72 18.86 17.43
N ASP A 647 29.36 19.54 16.47
CA ASP A 647 30.20 18.87 15.47
C ASP A 647 31.65 18.84 15.98
N CYS A 648 32.17 17.64 16.23
CA CYS A 648 33.52 17.39 16.75
C CYS A 648 34.48 17.04 15.60
N LEU A 649 35.71 17.56 15.65
CA LEU A 649 36.79 17.23 14.70
C LEU A 649 37.63 16.08 15.26
N VAL A 650 37.48 14.89 14.69
CA VAL A 650 38.07 13.65 15.21
C VAL A 650 39.29 13.22 14.39
N MET A 651 40.42 12.98 15.07
CA MET A 651 41.62 12.37 14.50
C MET A 651 41.63 10.87 14.84
N THR A 652 41.87 10.04 13.84
CA THR A 652 41.88 8.58 13.97
C THR A 652 43.16 8.07 14.64
N LEU A 653 43.17 6.78 15.03
CA LEU A 653 44.32 6.10 15.63
C LEU A 653 45.58 6.16 14.76
N ASP A 654 45.40 6.15 13.43
CA ASP A 654 46.49 6.20 12.44
C ASP A 654 46.96 7.64 12.15
N GLY A 655 46.40 8.65 12.85
CA GLY A 655 46.68 10.06 12.62
C GLY A 655 45.96 10.66 11.40
N CYS A 656 45.13 9.89 10.69
CA CYS A 656 44.29 10.39 9.59
C CYS A 656 43.12 11.24 10.13
N GLY A 657 42.83 12.37 9.48
CA GLY A 657 41.77 13.30 9.87
C GLY A 657 42.24 14.77 9.86
N PRO A 658 41.38 15.73 10.24
CA PRO A 658 40.18 15.55 11.07
C PRO A 658 38.91 15.22 10.28
N PHE A 659 38.13 14.26 10.77
CA PHE A 659 36.77 13.96 10.31
C PHE A 659 35.74 14.69 11.16
N THR A 660 34.66 15.19 10.56
CA THR A 660 33.60 15.91 11.30
C THR A 660 32.52 14.93 11.74
N VAL A 661 32.40 14.70 13.05
CA VAL A 661 31.40 13.79 13.65
C VAL A 661 30.40 14.61 14.46
N ARG A 662 29.11 14.46 14.14
CA ARG A 662 28.02 15.13 14.85
C ARG A 662 27.61 14.36 16.10
N ALA A 663 27.64 15.03 17.24
CA ALA A 663 27.19 14.52 18.53
C ALA A 663 26.21 15.50 19.20
N ILE A 664 25.70 15.15 20.37
CA ILE A 664 24.81 15.99 21.19
C ILE A 664 25.54 16.30 22.48
N ALA A 665 25.44 17.52 23.00
CA ALA A 665 26.19 17.92 24.20
C ALA A 665 25.89 17.06 25.45
N CYS A 666 24.70 16.44 25.50
CA CYS A 666 24.32 15.51 26.57
C CYS A 666 24.71 14.05 26.30
N ASP A 667 25.45 13.74 25.22
CA ASP A 667 25.96 12.40 25.00
C ASP A 667 27.07 12.09 26.01
N THR A 668 27.10 10.83 26.48
CA THR A 668 28.23 10.27 27.25
C THR A 668 29.46 10.05 26.37
N ILE A 669 30.62 9.82 26.97
CA ILE A 669 31.85 9.55 26.22
C ILE A 669 31.74 8.23 25.46
N SER A 670 31.15 7.19 26.06
CA SER A 670 30.85 5.93 25.37
C SER A 670 29.90 6.10 24.17
N GLN A 671 28.86 6.94 24.29
CA GLN A 671 27.98 7.27 23.16
C GLN A 671 28.71 8.03 22.05
N LEU A 672 29.62 8.95 22.41
CA LEU A 672 30.48 9.62 21.43
C LEU A 672 31.43 8.62 20.75
N LYS A 673 32.09 7.72 21.49
CA LYS A 673 32.94 6.65 20.94
C LYS A 673 32.15 5.82 19.91
N GLN A 674 30.91 5.44 20.24
CA GLN A 674 30.03 4.71 19.33
C GLN A 674 29.71 5.50 18.05
N LYS A 675 29.35 6.78 18.17
CA LYS A 675 29.09 7.67 17.01
C LYS A 675 30.32 7.87 16.13
N ILE A 676 31.51 7.93 16.73
CA ILE A 676 32.78 8.00 16.01
C ILE A 676 33.01 6.73 15.21
N LEU A 677 32.86 5.55 15.83
CA LEU A 677 33.00 4.28 15.15
C LEU A 677 31.99 4.13 14.01
N ASP A 678 30.73 4.48 14.25
CA ASP A 678 29.67 4.41 13.24
C ASP A 678 29.93 5.36 12.07
N HIS A 679 30.57 6.51 12.28
CA HIS A 679 30.92 7.45 11.21
C HIS A 679 32.16 7.00 10.41
N LEU A 680 33.24 6.64 11.10
CA LEU A 680 34.52 6.28 10.48
C LEU A 680 34.46 4.91 9.78
N TYR A 681 33.79 3.94 10.41
CA TYR A 681 33.72 2.56 9.94
C TYR A 681 32.35 2.22 9.35
N LYS A 682 31.62 3.21 8.84
CA LYS A 682 30.27 3.03 8.27
C LYS A 682 30.17 1.96 7.18
N ARG A 683 31.27 1.68 6.48
CA ARG A 683 31.38 0.68 5.39
C ARG A 683 31.96 -0.68 5.84
N ILE A 684 32.38 -0.81 7.10
CA ILE A 684 32.97 -2.03 7.64
C ILE A 684 31.92 -2.75 8.51
N PRO A 685 31.76 -4.09 8.39
CA PRO A 685 30.88 -4.88 9.25
C PRO A 685 31.22 -4.68 10.74
N HIS A 686 30.21 -4.70 11.61
CA HIS A 686 30.38 -4.38 13.02
C HIS A 686 31.41 -5.30 13.72
N SER A 687 31.41 -6.59 13.40
CA SER A 687 32.34 -7.60 13.95
C SER A 687 33.82 -7.30 13.68
N GLN A 688 34.14 -6.56 12.61
CA GLN A 688 35.51 -6.20 12.22
C GLN A 688 35.95 -4.84 12.78
N ARG A 689 35.07 -4.12 13.48
CA ARG A 689 35.37 -2.79 14.02
C ARG A 689 36.13 -2.90 15.35
N PRO A 690 36.93 -1.87 15.71
CA PRO A 690 37.49 -1.75 17.04
C PRO A 690 36.38 -1.76 18.11
N THR A 691 36.62 -2.45 19.22
CA THR A 691 35.67 -2.45 20.36
C THR A 691 35.77 -1.13 21.12
N LEU A 692 34.70 -0.73 21.82
CA LEU A 692 34.69 0.51 22.62
C LEU A 692 35.79 0.56 23.70
N ALA A 693 36.30 -0.60 24.12
CA ALA A 693 37.37 -0.74 25.11
C ALA A 693 38.79 -0.67 24.52
N SER A 694 38.95 -0.72 23.19
CA SER A 694 40.29 -0.76 22.57
C SER A 694 40.93 0.61 22.41
N PHE A 695 40.17 1.70 22.52
CA PHE A 695 40.66 3.07 22.36
C PHE A 695 39.99 4.03 23.33
N ASP A 696 40.70 5.10 23.68
CA ASP A 696 40.20 6.24 24.45
C ASP A 696 40.17 7.52 23.62
N LEU A 697 39.49 8.53 24.15
CA LEU A 697 39.35 9.82 23.49
C LEU A 697 40.09 10.89 24.29
N GLU A 698 40.91 11.68 23.59
CA GLU A 698 41.67 12.77 24.15
C GLU A 698 41.20 14.10 23.54
N LEU A 699 40.74 15.04 24.37
CA LEU A 699 40.36 16.38 23.96
C LEU A 699 41.60 17.27 23.87
N LEU A 700 41.82 17.87 22.70
CA LEU A 700 42.92 18.79 22.44
C LEU A 700 42.47 20.23 22.73
N CYS A 701 42.70 20.70 23.95
CA CYS A 701 42.38 22.06 24.34
C CYS A 701 43.53 23.02 23.97
N PRO A 702 43.27 24.12 23.26
CA PRO A 702 44.29 25.15 22.98
C PRO A 702 44.89 25.78 24.24
N THR A 703 44.13 25.79 25.36
CA THR A 703 44.49 26.50 26.59
C THR A 703 44.88 25.60 27.77
N ARG A 704 44.48 24.31 27.76
CA ARG A 704 44.66 23.37 28.90
C ARG A 704 45.49 22.13 28.57
N GLY A 705 46.08 22.07 27.37
CA GLY A 705 46.79 20.88 26.90
C GLY A 705 45.83 19.76 26.52
N ARG A 706 46.28 18.51 26.67
CA ARG A 706 45.50 17.33 26.29
C ARG A 706 44.77 16.75 27.50
N LEU A 707 43.49 16.39 27.34
CA LEU A 707 42.63 15.89 28.41
C LEU A 707 42.00 14.54 28.03
N LEU A 708 42.24 13.50 28.82
CA LEU A 708 41.61 12.19 28.64
C LEU A 708 40.13 12.25 29.03
N LEU A 709 39.25 11.75 28.15
CA LEU A 709 37.81 11.70 28.36
C LEU A 709 37.40 10.31 28.89
N SER A 710 36.66 10.29 30.00
CA SER A 710 36.11 9.06 30.59
C SER A 710 34.66 9.28 31.01
N ASP A 711 33.84 8.22 31.01
CA ASP A 711 32.43 8.32 31.41
C ASP A 711 32.25 8.61 32.91
N TRP A 712 33.28 8.37 33.73
CA TRP A 712 33.30 8.73 35.13
C TRP A 712 34.74 8.98 35.58
N SER A 713 34.91 9.86 36.56
CA SER A 713 36.20 10.22 37.15
C SER A 713 35.99 10.45 38.66
N GLY A 714 36.24 9.42 39.47
CA GLY A 714 36.09 9.47 40.93
C GLY A 714 36.44 8.15 41.62
N PRO A 715 36.38 8.02 42.96
CA PRO A 715 36.49 6.75 43.65
C PRO A 715 35.26 5.84 43.42
N CYS A 716 35.45 4.52 43.55
CA CYS A 716 34.44 3.49 43.27
C CYS A 716 33.06 3.80 43.93
N PRO A 717 31.93 3.69 43.20
CA PRO A 717 30.59 4.07 43.69
C PRO A 717 30.08 3.27 44.90
N SER A 718 30.80 2.24 45.36
CA SER A 718 30.48 1.49 46.58
C SER A 718 30.54 2.32 47.88
N THR A 719 31.08 3.54 47.84
CA THR A 719 31.22 4.43 49.01
C THR A 719 30.24 5.62 49.05
N MET A 720 29.39 5.82 48.02
CA MET A 720 28.49 6.98 47.90
C MET A 720 27.02 6.62 48.17
N LYS A 721 26.28 7.48 48.90
CA LYS A 721 24.83 7.35 49.19
C LYS A 721 23.95 7.74 47.98
N GLY A 722 24.21 7.19 46.79
CA GLY A 722 23.40 7.42 45.59
C GLY A 722 24.09 7.06 44.28
N PRO A 723 23.36 6.99 43.16
CA PRO A 723 23.92 6.66 41.85
C PRO A 723 24.80 7.80 41.31
N THR A 724 26.01 7.46 40.83
CA THR A 724 26.96 8.42 40.26
C THR A 724 26.50 8.89 38.88
N LYS A 725 26.56 10.20 38.62
CA LYS A 725 26.19 10.76 37.31
C LYS A 725 27.31 10.55 36.30
N LEU A 726 26.98 10.05 35.10
CA LEU A 726 27.94 9.91 34.00
C LEU A 726 28.36 11.27 33.43
N ASN A 727 29.62 11.38 33.06
CA ASN A 727 30.20 12.53 32.38
C ASN A 727 29.64 12.63 30.95
N THR A 728 29.42 13.85 30.48
CA THR A 728 28.89 14.14 29.13
C THR A 728 29.80 15.11 28.38
N LEU A 729 29.56 15.32 27.10
CA LEU A 729 30.32 16.33 26.33
C LEU A 729 30.21 17.73 26.94
N ALA A 730 29.05 18.07 27.49
CA ALA A 730 28.82 19.32 28.20
C ALA A 730 29.63 19.42 29.51
N THR A 731 29.86 18.32 30.24
CA THR A 731 30.69 18.37 31.47
C THR A 731 32.14 18.71 31.16
N TYR A 732 32.63 18.31 29.99
CA TYR A 732 33.97 18.64 29.50
C TYR A 732 34.05 19.96 28.74
N GLY A 733 32.93 20.67 28.54
CA GLY A 733 32.89 21.93 27.81
C GLY A 733 33.20 21.80 26.32
N ILE A 734 32.92 20.65 25.71
CA ILE A 734 33.17 20.40 24.29
C ILE A 734 32.19 21.21 23.45
N SER A 735 32.71 22.16 22.68
CA SER A 735 31.95 23.05 21.79
C SER A 735 32.13 22.68 20.31
N ASN A 736 31.39 23.36 19.43
CA ASN A 736 31.47 23.14 17.99
C ASN A 736 32.93 23.29 17.48
N GLN A 737 33.38 22.39 16.61
CA GLN A 737 34.74 22.30 16.06
C GLN A 737 35.85 21.95 17.07
N SER A 738 35.51 21.40 18.24
CA SER A 738 36.51 20.89 19.20
C SER A 738 37.30 19.71 18.61
N ARG A 739 38.62 19.69 18.83
CA ARG A 739 39.52 18.65 18.29
C ARG A 739 39.64 17.50 19.29
N ILE A 740 39.33 16.28 18.85
CA ILE A 740 39.37 15.05 19.64
C ILE A 740 40.30 14.07 18.93
N ALA A 741 41.22 13.44 19.65
CA ALA A 741 42.10 12.40 19.13
C ALA A 741 41.69 11.03 19.69
N MET A 742 41.65 10.02 18.83
CA MET A 742 41.56 8.62 19.25
C MET A 742 42.96 8.15 19.65
N ILE A 743 43.09 7.58 20.85
CA ILE A 743 44.35 7.00 21.34
C ILE A 743 44.15 5.53 21.71
N PRO A 744 45.14 4.65 21.51
CA PRO A 744 45.05 3.27 21.98
C PRO A 744 44.83 3.24 23.51
N ALA A 745 43.91 2.42 23.98
CA ALA A 745 43.69 2.28 25.42
C ALA A 745 44.92 1.61 26.05
N GLU A 746 45.59 2.29 26.97
CA GLU A 746 46.66 1.67 27.77
C GLU A 746 46.01 0.60 28.66
N LYS A 747 46.43 -0.67 28.52
CA LYS A 747 45.94 -1.75 29.37
C LYS A 747 46.29 -1.45 30.84
N SER A 748 45.39 -0.84 31.60
CA SER A 748 45.46 -0.86 33.06
C SER A 748 45.14 -2.27 33.52
N SER A 749 46.20 -3.07 33.72
CA SER A 749 46.17 -4.42 34.27
C SER A 749 45.82 -4.44 35.77
N THR A 750 44.78 -3.72 36.19
CA THR A 750 44.26 -3.74 37.57
C THR A 750 42.80 -3.28 37.59
N GLY A 751 41.87 -4.23 37.58
CA GLY A 751 40.45 -3.95 37.78
C GLY A 751 39.51 -5.06 37.29
N TYR A 752 39.25 -6.04 38.16
CA TYR A 752 38.14 -7.00 38.09
C TYR A 752 38.29 -8.24 37.17
N ARG A 753 39.35 -9.02 37.40
CA ARG A 753 39.18 -10.47 37.58
C ARG A 753 39.00 -10.70 39.08
N ASP A 754 38.13 -11.64 39.45
CA ASP A 754 37.77 -12.08 40.82
C ASP A 754 36.59 -11.36 41.50
N SER A 755 35.39 -11.88 41.23
CA SER A 755 34.31 -12.01 42.23
C SER A 755 33.32 -13.14 41.85
N LEU A 756 33.81 -14.25 41.29
CA LEU A 756 32.97 -15.41 40.94
C LEU A 756 33.53 -16.76 41.46
N ALA A 757 34.54 -16.70 42.32
CA ALA A 757 35.08 -17.86 43.03
C ALA A 757 34.82 -17.72 44.54
N ASP A 758 33.57 -17.52 44.94
CA ASP A 758 33.14 -17.89 46.29
C ASP A 758 31.62 -18.07 46.38
N SER A 759 31.15 -19.25 45.98
CA SER A 759 29.98 -19.93 46.56
C SER A 759 29.75 -21.24 45.81
N GLY A 760 30.39 -22.30 46.30
CA GLY A 760 29.98 -23.66 46.01
C GLY A 760 28.57 -23.88 46.53
N LYS A 761 27.57 -23.71 45.67
CA LYS A 761 26.21 -24.24 45.77
C LYS A 761 25.55 -24.11 44.40
N SER A 762 25.22 -25.27 43.83
CA SER A 762 24.28 -25.47 42.73
C SER A 762 23.14 -24.44 42.72
N SER A 763 23.01 -23.66 41.64
CA SER A 763 21.71 -23.22 41.10
C SER A 763 21.94 -22.43 39.82
N TRP A 764 21.30 -22.86 38.73
CA TRP A 764 21.16 -22.17 37.46
C TRP A 764 20.29 -20.91 37.61
N SER A 765 20.72 -19.95 38.43
CA SER A 765 19.98 -18.72 38.67
C SER A 765 20.94 -17.55 38.88
N SER A 766 20.74 -16.52 38.06
CA SER A 766 21.34 -15.19 38.10
C SER A 766 22.77 -15.02 37.60
N LEU A 767 22.91 -14.90 36.29
CA LEU A 767 23.75 -13.86 35.67
C LEU A 767 23.02 -13.40 34.40
N ASP A 768 22.13 -12.43 34.62
CA ASP A 768 21.32 -11.78 33.60
C ASP A 768 22.25 -10.99 32.67
N ARG A 769 22.40 -11.49 31.44
CA ARG A 769 23.18 -10.89 30.34
C ARG A 769 22.55 -9.59 29.81
N SER A 770 21.42 -9.21 30.40
CA SER A 770 20.77 -7.90 30.33
C SER A 770 21.27 -6.92 31.39
N SER A 771 22.39 -7.18 32.07
CA SER A 771 22.97 -6.19 32.97
C SER A 771 23.44 -5.00 32.14
N PRO A 772 22.80 -3.82 32.28
CA PRO A 772 23.21 -2.66 31.50
C PRO A 772 24.67 -2.34 31.84
N VAL A 773 25.44 -1.90 30.82
CA VAL A 773 26.84 -1.42 30.95
C VAL A 773 27.00 -0.54 32.19
N TYR A 774 25.93 0.19 32.52
CA TYR A 774 25.77 0.93 33.75
C TYR A 774 24.56 0.39 34.55
N PRO A 775 24.74 -0.38 35.64
CA PRO A 775 23.64 -0.80 36.49
C PRO A 775 22.89 0.43 37.05
N PRO A 776 21.55 0.49 36.94
CA PRO A 776 20.76 1.66 37.36
C PRO A 776 20.81 1.91 38.87
N SER A 777 21.25 0.91 39.63
CA SER A 777 21.51 1.03 41.07
C SER A 777 22.79 1.81 41.41
N ARG A 778 23.75 1.91 40.47
CA ARG A 778 25.07 2.53 40.69
C ARG A 778 25.31 3.79 39.86
N PHE A 779 24.63 3.93 38.72
CA PHE A 779 24.87 5.02 37.78
C PHE A 779 23.56 5.66 37.32
N CYS A 780 23.63 6.96 37.00
CA CYS A 780 22.57 7.71 36.35
C CYS A 780 23.13 8.58 35.23
N HIS A 781 22.34 8.88 34.21
CA HIS A 781 22.76 9.75 33.11
C HIS A 781 21.83 10.96 33.00
N LEU A 782 20.77 10.81 32.23
CA LEU A 782 19.73 11.83 32.08
C LEU A 782 18.73 11.66 33.23
N SER A 783 18.23 10.43 33.42
CA SER A 783 17.26 10.13 34.47
C SER A 783 17.90 9.73 35.80
N SER A 784 17.44 10.35 36.90
CA SER A 784 17.93 10.07 38.25
C SER A 784 16.89 9.28 39.06
N PRO A 785 17.26 8.11 39.63
CA PRO A 785 16.39 7.35 40.55
C PRO A 785 15.96 8.15 41.78
N SER A 786 16.80 9.09 42.25
CA SER A 786 16.64 9.85 43.49
C SER A 786 15.54 10.93 43.43
N ARG A 787 14.92 11.13 42.26
CA ARG A 787 13.72 11.97 42.11
C ARG A 787 12.41 11.18 42.16
N THR A 788 12.46 9.91 42.56
CA THR A 788 11.28 9.22 43.10
C THR A 788 11.00 9.73 44.51
N LEU A 789 10.34 10.89 44.58
CA LEU A 789 9.65 11.35 45.79
C LEU A 789 8.90 10.17 46.40
N THR A 790 9.21 9.87 47.66
CA THR A 790 8.52 8.90 48.51
C THR A 790 7.01 9.02 48.32
N MET A 791 6.34 7.86 48.21
CA MET A 791 4.91 7.72 47.92
C MET A 791 3.96 8.48 48.85
N GLU A 792 4.45 9.06 49.95
CA GLU A 792 3.63 9.84 50.90
C GLU A 792 3.34 11.28 50.44
N LYS A 793 4.17 11.89 49.58
CA LYS A 793 3.93 13.27 49.09
C LYS A 793 3.23 13.35 47.73
N ARG A 794 2.83 12.21 47.14
CA ARG A 794 2.00 12.20 45.93
C ARG A 794 0.55 12.65 46.18
N LYS A 795 0.04 12.56 47.42
CA LYS A 795 -1.36 12.94 47.73
C LYS A 795 -1.68 14.44 47.66
N LYS A 796 -0.71 15.34 47.44
CA LYS A 796 -0.96 16.79 47.39
C LYS A 796 -0.59 17.50 46.08
N ILE A 797 -0.06 16.78 45.09
CA ILE A 797 0.30 17.37 43.77
C ILE A 797 -0.43 16.65 42.61
N ASP A 798 -1.25 15.63 42.90
CA ASP A 798 -1.82 14.72 41.89
C ASP A 798 -3.26 15.07 41.46
N GLU A 799 -3.71 16.32 41.66
CA GLU A 799 -5.01 16.79 41.13
C GLU A 799 -4.89 17.74 39.92
N SER A 800 -3.69 18.15 39.51
CA SER A 800 -3.51 19.14 38.43
C SER A 800 -2.83 18.63 37.16
N ILE A 801 -2.54 17.33 37.04
CA ILE A 801 -2.00 16.74 35.80
C ILE A 801 -2.91 15.58 35.40
N PRO A 802 -3.72 15.73 34.33
CA PRO A 802 -4.53 14.61 33.85
C PRO A 802 -3.63 13.45 33.41
N LYS A 803 -4.11 12.22 33.64
CA LYS A 803 -3.55 10.95 33.14
C LYS A 803 -3.62 10.80 31.61
N SER A 804 -3.66 11.91 30.87
CA SER A 804 -3.45 11.99 29.44
C SER A 804 -1.97 12.26 29.21
N ILE A 805 -1.33 11.44 28.39
CA ILE A 805 0.03 11.67 27.87
C ILE A 805 0.13 13.15 27.47
N PRO A 806 1.04 13.94 28.05
CA PRO A 806 1.19 15.34 27.65
C PRO A 806 1.39 15.41 26.13
N GLU A 807 0.58 16.20 25.44
CA GLU A 807 0.44 16.24 23.96
C GLU A 807 1.80 16.32 23.23
N VAL A 808 2.81 16.94 23.87
CA VAL A 808 4.20 17.07 23.42
C VAL A 808 4.93 15.72 23.23
N TYR A 809 4.55 14.68 23.97
CA TYR A 809 5.16 13.35 23.86
C TYR A 809 4.51 12.50 22.77
N LEU A 810 3.19 12.67 22.56
CA LEU A 810 2.48 12.00 21.48
C LEU A 810 2.98 12.50 20.12
N THR A 811 3.25 13.80 19.99
CA THR A 811 3.82 14.35 18.76
C THR A 811 5.22 13.80 18.47
N ARG A 812 6.07 13.57 19.49
CA ARG A 812 7.38 12.90 19.32
C ARG A 812 7.26 11.47 18.81
N LEU A 813 6.28 10.71 19.34
CA LEU A 813 6.02 9.34 18.88
C LEU A 813 5.52 9.34 17.44
N LEU A 814 4.61 10.26 17.09
CA LEU A 814 4.08 10.41 15.74
C LEU A 814 5.14 10.88 14.74
N THR A 815 6.03 11.80 15.13
CA THR A 815 7.15 12.24 14.28
C THR A 815 8.12 11.10 14.02
N SER A 816 8.58 10.42 15.08
CA SER A 816 9.43 9.24 14.95
C SER A 816 8.79 8.15 14.09
N LYS A 817 7.50 7.84 14.31
CA LYS A 817 6.77 6.87 13.49
C LYS A 817 6.71 7.30 12.03
N GLY A 818 6.35 8.55 11.75
CA GLY A 818 6.26 9.08 10.39
C GLY A 818 7.59 9.03 9.63
N THR A 819 8.72 9.25 10.31
CA THR A 819 10.05 9.20 9.70
C THR A 819 10.51 7.78 9.34
N VAL A 820 10.18 6.77 10.14
CA VAL A 820 10.61 5.37 9.88
C VAL A 820 9.54 4.51 9.18
N GLN A 821 8.35 5.07 8.94
CA GLN A 821 7.17 4.33 8.46
C GLN A 821 7.44 3.53 7.18
N LYS A 822 8.09 4.13 6.17
CA LYS A 822 8.38 3.45 4.90
C LYS A 822 9.24 2.19 5.11
N TYR A 823 10.31 2.29 5.90
CA TYR A 823 11.20 1.15 6.16
C TYR A 823 10.50 0.02 6.93
N ILE A 824 9.56 0.37 7.83
CA ILE A 824 8.73 -0.63 8.52
C ILE A 824 7.79 -1.31 7.52
N GLU A 825 7.12 -0.54 6.65
CA GLU A 825 6.23 -1.08 5.62
C GLU A 825 6.99 -2.01 4.66
N ASP A 826 8.09 -1.55 4.07
CA ASP A 826 8.93 -2.35 3.15
C ASP A 826 9.38 -3.67 3.80
N PHE A 827 9.78 -3.64 5.08
CA PHE A 827 10.16 -4.85 5.83
C PHE A 827 8.97 -5.79 6.07
N LEU A 828 7.83 -5.28 6.55
CA LEU A 828 6.64 -6.10 6.79
C LEU A 828 6.10 -6.72 5.49
N GLU A 829 6.12 -5.97 4.39
CA GLU A 829 5.71 -6.43 3.06
C GLU A 829 6.66 -7.52 2.51
N SER A 830 7.97 -7.43 2.81
CA SER A 830 8.96 -8.48 2.48
C SER A 830 8.71 -9.81 3.19
N ILE A 831 8.30 -9.79 4.46
CA ILE A 831 7.92 -11.00 5.22
C ILE A 831 6.67 -11.64 4.63
N MET A 832 5.77 -10.84 4.06
CA MET A 832 4.56 -11.30 3.38
C MET A 832 4.79 -11.71 1.92
N PHE A 833 6.04 -11.70 1.43
CA PHE A 833 6.40 -12.03 0.04
C PHE A 833 5.47 -11.33 -0.97
N LEU A 834 5.27 -10.01 -0.83
CA LEU A 834 4.47 -9.23 -1.78
C LEU A 834 5.23 -8.93 -3.07
N GLU A 835 6.56 -8.79 -2.99
CA GLU A 835 7.44 -8.50 -4.13
C GLU A 835 8.02 -9.79 -4.77
N CYS A 836 7.92 -10.95 -4.11
CA CYS A 836 8.43 -12.22 -4.61
C CYS A 836 7.32 -13.07 -5.26
N SER A 837 7.63 -13.69 -6.41
CA SER A 837 6.74 -14.60 -7.13
C SER A 837 6.88 -16.08 -6.70
N THR A 838 7.96 -16.43 -6.00
CA THR A 838 8.29 -17.78 -5.54
C THR A 838 8.39 -17.83 -4.01
N TYR A 839 8.06 -19.00 -3.42
CA TYR A 839 8.11 -19.24 -1.97
C TYR A 839 9.04 -20.44 -1.68
N PRO A 840 9.69 -20.49 -0.50
CA PRO A 840 10.56 -21.61 -0.15
C PRO A 840 9.79 -22.95 -0.12
N PRO A 841 10.27 -24.01 -0.81
CA PRO A 841 9.61 -25.32 -0.83
C PRO A 841 9.42 -25.91 0.58
N ILE A 842 10.37 -25.68 1.47
CA ILE A 842 10.30 -26.14 2.87
C ILE A 842 9.13 -25.48 3.62
N LEU A 843 8.88 -24.18 3.38
CA LEU A 843 7.76 -23.46 4.00
C LEU A 843 6.42 -24.05 3.54
N LYS A 844 6.29 -24.35 2.24
CA LYS A 844 5.10 -25.03 1.68
C LYS A 844 4.92 -26.40 2.32
N ARG A 845 5.97 -27.22 2.40
CA ARG A 845 5.90 -28.57 2.98
C ARG A 845 5.48 -28.57 4.45
N VAL A 846 5.98 -27.65 5.26
CA VAL A 846 5.59 -27.50 6.68
C VAL A 846 4.13 -27.05 6.79
N PHE A 847 3.69 -26.11 5.96
CA PHE A 847 2.29 -25.65 5.97
C PHE A 847 1.30 -26.71 5.48
N ASP A 848 1.71 -27.57 4.56
CA ASP A 848 0.92 -28.72 4.13
C ASP A 848 0.86 -29.80 5.21
N LEU A 849 1.96 -30.05 5.91
CA LEU A 849 2.00 -30.97 7.05
C LEU A 849 1.03 -30.53 8.16
N LEU A 850 0.96 -29.23 8.47
CA LEU A 850 -0.01 -28.71 9.44
C LEU A 850 -1.47 -28.93 8.99
N GLU A 851 -1.77 -28.84 7.68
CA GLU A 851 -3.10 -29.14 7.14
C GLU A 851 -3.40 -30.65 7.17
N GLU A 852 -2.41 -31.48 6.87
CA GLU A 852 -2.51 -32.95 6.90
C GLU A 852 -2.79 -33.45 8.33
N GLU A 853 -2.05 -32.95 9.33
CA GLU A 853 -2.27 -33.32 10.73
C GLU A 853 -3.61 -32.80 11.26
N ALA A 854 -4.04 -31.61 10.85
CA ALA A 854 -5.37 -31.11 11.19
C ALA A 854 -6.46 -32.07 10.65
N THR A 855 -6.30 -32.51 9.40
CA THR A 855 -7.24 -33.45 8.75
C THR A 855 -7.23 -34.81 9.45
N ARG A 856 -6.04 -35.35 9.77
CA ARG A 856 -5.86 -36.64 10.47
C ARG A 856 -6.49 -36.64 11.85
N ASN A 857 -6.38 -35.54 12.59
CA ASN A 857 -6.94 -35.37 13.93
C ASN A 857 -8.38 -34.81 13.93
N ARG A 858 -9.06 -34.77 12.78
CA ARG A 858 -10.47 -34.34 12.62
C ARG A 858 -10.75 -32.89 13.04
N VAL A 859 -9.77 -32.00 12.88
CA VAL A 859 -9.94 -30.56 13.11
C VAL A 859 -10.57 -29.93 11.86
N SER A 860 -11.83 -29.52 11.96
CA SER A 860 -12.60 -28.93 10.85
C SER A 860 -12.47 -27.40 10.74
N ASP A 861 -12.00 -26.72 11.79
CA ASP A 861 -11.87 -25.26 11.79
C ASP A 861 -10.63 -24.79 11.01
N HIS A 862 -10.85 -24.24 9.83
CA HIS A 862 -9.79 -23.68 8.97
C HIS A 862 -9.07 -22.48 9.62
N ARG A 863 -9.75 -21.70 10.46
CA ARG A 863 -9.14 -20.54 11.15
C ARG A 863 -8.11 -20.99 12.17
N LEU A 864 -8.40 -22.08 12.89
CA LEU A 864 -7.47 -22.68 13.84
C LEU A 864 -6.18 -23.15 13.16
N VAL A 865 -6.29 -23.82 12.02
CA VAL A 865 -5.10 -24.26 11.25
C VAL A 865 -4.31 -23.06 10.73
N GLN A 866 -4.99 -22.00 10.29
CA GLN A 866 -4.32 -20.76 9.89
C GLN A 866 -3.62 -20.07 11.08
N GLN A 867 -4.17 -20.19 12.29
CA GLN A 867 -3.55 -19.73 13.53
C GLN A 867 -2.30 -20.55 13.86
N TRP A 868 -2.29 -21.87 13.66
CA TRP A 868 -1.08 -22.68 13.82
C TRP A 868 0.04 -22.23 12.87
N LYS A 869 -0.29 -21.98 11.60
CA LYS A 869 0.66 -21.45 10.61
C LYS A 869 1.22 -20.09 11.01
N SER A 870 0.35 -19.18 11.45
CA SER A 870 0.75 -17.85 11.93
C SER A 870 1.65 -17.94 13.16
N ASN A 871 1.27 -18.73 14.17
CA ASN A 871 2.06 -18.86 15.38
C ASN A 871 3.43 -19.48 15.09
N LEU A 872 3.50 -20.53 14.26
CA LEU A 872 4.77 -21.17 13.93
C LEU A 872 5.67 -20.25 13.08
N TYR A 873 5.15 -19.61 12.03
CA TYR A 873 5.97 -18.80 11.14
C TYR A 873 6.29 -17.41 11.70
N ILE A 874 5.28 -16.72 12.24
CA ILE A 874 5.42 -15.33 12.69
C ILE A 874 5.91 -15.28 14.13
N LEU A 875 5.21 -15.93 15.05
CA LEU A 875 5.51 -15.81 16.48
C LEU A 875 6.80 -16.55 16.87
N ARG A 876 7.09 -17.70 16.26
CA ARG A 876 8.29 -18.49 16.60
C ARG A 876 9.54 -18.11 15.81
N VAL A 877 9.42 -17.88 14.51
CA VAL A 877 10.58 -17.50 13.68
C VAL A 877 10.76 -15.98 13.67
N TRP A 878 9.85 -15.23 13.04
CA TRP A 878 10.09 -13.81 12.78
C TRP A 878 10.15 -12.92 14.03
N VAL A 879 9.25 -13.10 14.99
CA VAL A 879 9.27 -12.30 16.23
C VAL A 879 10.55 -12.54 17.03
N HIS A 880 11.08 -13.76 17.02
CA HIS A 880 12.38 -14.07 17.65
C HIS A 880 13.53 -13.36 16.93
N LEU A 881 13.59 -13.45 15.59
CA LEU A 881 14.62 -12.77 14.79
C LEU A 881 14.56 -11.23 14.89
N ILE A 882 13.35 -10.66 14.98
CA ILE A 882 13.17 -9.20 15.12
C ILE A 882 13.62 -8.71 16.50
N LYS A 883 13.31 -9.46 17.57
CA LYS A 883 13.74 -9.07 18.92
C LYS A 883 15.24 -9.26 19.14
N ASN A 884 15.84 -10.21 18.42
CA ASN A 884 17.25 -10.55 18.52
C ASN A 884 17.98 -10.27 17.20
N PRO A 885 18.19 -8.99 16.83
CA PRO A 885 18.76 -8.62 15.52
C PRO A 885 20.13 -9.24 15.25
N LYS A 886 20.93 -9.46 16.29
CA LYS A 886 22.27 -10.07 16.20
C LYS A 886 22.26 -11.47 15.60
N ILE A 887 21.17 -12.21 15.72
CA ILE A 887 21.09 -13.57 15.17
C ILE A 887 21.26 -13.52 13.65
N LEU A 888 20.64 -12.54 12.99
CA LEU A 888 20.62 -12.43 11.53
C LEU A 888 21.58 -11.35 10.97
N LEU A 889 21.84 -10.31 11.75
CA LEU A 889 22.60 -9.12 11.33
C LEU A 889 23.87 -8.95 12.15
N ASP A 890 24.94 -8.47 11.52
CA ASP A 890 26.17 -8.07 12.20
C ASP A 890 26.05 -6.64 12.74
N VAL A 891 25.36 -6.49 13.88
CA VAL A 891 25.05 -5.20 14.50
C VAL A 891 25.42 -5.14 15.99
N SER A 892 25.69 -3.92 16.46
CA SER A 892 25.93 -3.62 17.88
C SER A 892 24.67 -3.84 18.73
N GLU A 893 24.85 -4.34 19.95
CA GLU A 893 23.78 -4.38 20.96
C GLU A 893 23.39 -2.95 21.36
N SER A 894 22.10 -2.65 21.37
CA SER A 894 21.60 -1.32 21.75
C SER A 894 20.32 -1.43 22.57
N ILE A 895 20.41 -1.03 23.83
CA ILE A 895 19.31 -1.05 24.80
C ILE A 895 18.15 -0.15 24.34
N SER A 896 18.45 0.91 23.59
CA SER A 896 17.42 1.82 23.07
C SER A 896 16.63 1.22 21.90
N GLN A 897 17.21 0.29 21.13
CA GLN A 897 16.55 -0.33 19.98
C GLN A 897 15.62 -1.48 20.36
N ASP A 898 15.85 -2.17 21.47
CA ASP A 898 14.98 -3.26 21.93
C ASP A 898 13.50 -2.83 22.05
N GLY A 899 13.27 -1.62 22.57
CA GLY A 899 11.94 -1.04 22.65
C GLY A 899 11.30 -0.78 21.28
N ASN A 900 12.06 -0.29 20.31
CA ASN A 900 11.57 -0.02 18.96
C ASN A 900 11.26 -1.33 18.21
N LEU A 901 12.19 -2.29 18.25
CA LEU A 901 12.05 -3.60 17.60
C LEU A 901 10.88 -4.40 18.20
N SER A 902 10.66 -4.30 19.52
CA SER A 902 9.49 -4.87 20.17
C SER A 902 8.16 -4.30 19.64
N VAL A 903 8.11 -3.01 19.31
CA VAL A 903 6.93 -2.40 18.67
C VAL A 903 6.74 -2.94 17.25
N VAL A 904 7.81 -3.05 16.45
CA VAL A 904 7.76 -3.63 15.10
C VAL A 904 7.27 -5.09 15.15
N ALA A 905 7.81 -5.90 16.05
CA ALA A 905 7.40 -7.29 16.24
C ALA A 905 5.91 -7.38 16.66
N GLN A 906 5.45 -6.49 17.54
CA GLN A 906 4.04 -6.44 17.93
C GLN A 906 3.12 -6.06 16.77
N THR A 907 3.52 -5.10 15.95
CA THR A 907 2.78 -4.71 14.73
C THR A 907 2.68 -5.88 13.76
N LEU A 908 3.77 -6.63 13.54
CA LEU A 908 3.76 -7.84 12.72
C LEU A 908 2.78 -8.89 13.26
N MET A 909 2.80 -9.16 14.57
CA MET A 909 1.85 -10.09 15.20
C MET A 909 0.39 -9.63 15.01
N ASP A 910 0.13 -8.34 15.16
CA ASP A 910 -1.21 -7.75 15.02
C ASP A 910 -1.73 -7.80 13.55
N CYS A 911 -0.84 -7.78 12.56
CA CYS A 911 -1.16 -7.99 11.14
C CYS A 911 -1.61 -9.43 10.84
N PHE A 912 -1.09 -10.42 11.57
CA PHE A 912 -1.45 -11.84 11.40
C PHE A 912 -2.50 -12.33 12.41
N SER A 913 -3.02 -11.43 13.25
CA SER A 913 -4.09 -11.75 14.20
C SER A 913 -5.46 -11.86 13.54
N PHE A 914 -6.26 -12.82 13.99
CA PHE A 914 -7.63 -13.08 13.54
C PHE A 914 -8.70 -12.29 14.31
N SER A 915 -8.34 -11.69 15.44
CA SER A 915 -9.27 -10.90 16.25
C SER A 915 -9.40 -9.49 15.69
N GLU A 916 -10.62 -9.02 15.41
CA GLU A 916 -10.87 -7.61 15.15
C GLU A 916 -10.47 -6.77 16.37
N GLN A 917 -9.60 -5.80 16.16
CA GLN A 917 -9.06 -4.98 17.24
C GLN A 917 -10.05 -3.87 17.58
N CYS A 918 -10.70 -3.97 18.73
CA CYS A 918 -11.44 -2.86 19.32
C CYS A 918 -10.43 -1.85 19.89
N LEU A 919 -10.15 -0.79 19.14
CA LEU A 919 -9.25 0.29 19.57
C LEU A 919 -10.03 1.29 20.43
N GLY A 920 -9.47 1.62 21.59
CA GLY A 920 -10.05 2.60 22.51
C GLY A 920 -8.97 3.34 23.29
N ALA A 921 -9.38 4.24 24.18
CA ALA A 921 -8.45 5.05 24.99
C ALA A 921 -7.52 4.23 25.90
N HIS A 922 -7.87 2.98 26.20
CA HIS A 922 -7.08 2.05 27.01
C HIS A 922 -6.19 1.10 26.17
N SER A 923 -6.22 1.21 24.84
CA SER A 923 -5.35 0.42 23.99
C SER A 923 -3.89 0.88 24.13
N PRO A 924 -2.90 -0.05 24.10
CA PRO A 924 -1.49 0.32 24.12
C PRO A 924 -1.15 1.30 23.00
N SER A 925 -0.33 2.32 23.29
CA SER A 925 0.02 3.36 22.32
C SER A 925 0.67 2.81 21.06
N SER A 926 1.46 1.73 21.14
CA SER A 926 2.02 1.05 19.97
C SER A 926 0.94 0.54 19.01
N ARG A 927 -0.20 0.06 19.52
CA ARG A 927 -1.34 -0.38 18.70
C ARG A 927 -2.08 0.78 18.07
N LEU A 928 -2.24 1.88 18.80
CA LEU A 928 -2.86 3.10 18.27
C LEU A 928 -2.01 3.73 17.16
N LEU A 929 -0.68 3.74 17.33
CA LEU A 929 0.28 4.32 16.38
C LEU A 929 0.27 3.61 15.01
N PHE A 930 0.10 2.29 15.00
CA PHE A 930 0.15 1.45 13.79
C PHE A 930 -1.21 0.88 13.35
N ALA A 931 -2.31 1.33 13.95
CA ALA A 931 -3.66 0.83 13.67
C ALA A 931 -4.03 0.88 12.19
N LYS A 932 -3.68 1.97 11.50
CA LYS A 932 -3.96 2.18 10.08
C LYS A 932 -3.18 1.22 9.20
N GLU A 933 -1.90 1.02 9.49
CA GLU A 933 -1.04 0.10 8.74
C GLU A 933 -1.47 -1.35 8.95
N VAL A 934 -1.81 -1.74 10.19
CA VAL A 934 -2.34 -3.07 10.49
C VAL A 934 -3.65 -3.33 9.74
N ALA A 935 -4.57 -2.36 9.67
CA ALA A 935 -5.81 -2.50 8.91
C ALA A 935 -5.56 -2.69 7.39
N ARG A 936 -4.53 -2.04 6.84
CA ARG A 936 -4.11 -2.18 5.43
C ARG A 936 -3.47 -3.54 5.15
N LEU A 937 -2.58 -4.00 6.03
CA LEU A 937 -1.74 -5.19 5.81
C LEU A 937 -2.42 -6.51 6.20
N ARG A 938 -3.39 -6.50 7.13
CA ARG A 938 -4.12 -7.69 7.55
C ARG A 938 -4.81 -8.47 6.40
N PRO A 939 -5.50 -7.84 5.42
CA PRO A 939 -6.03 -8.60 4.29
C PRO A 939 -4.93 -9.27 3.45
N LEU A 940 -3.74 -8.65 3.34
CA LEU A 940 -2.59 -9.22 2.61
C LEU A 940 -1.95 -10.39 3.37
N SER A 941 -1.91 -10.34 4.70
CA SER A 941 -1.40 -11.45 5.54
C SER A 941 -2.28 -12.70 5.39
N THR A 942 -3.61 -12.55 5.30
CA THR A 942 -4.51 -13.66 5.01
C THR A 942 -4.33 -14.20 3.58
N ASP A 943 -3.90 -13.36 2.65
CA ASP A 943 -3.65 -13.76 1.27
C ASP A 943 -2.36 -14.57 1.12
N LEU A 944 -1.31 -14.30 1.92
CA LEU A 944 -0.08 -15.11 1.95
C LEU A 944 -0.37 -16.60 2.09
N PHE A 945 -1.17 -16.98 3.10
CA PHE A 945 -1.49 -18.40 3.32
C PHE A 945 -2.31 -19.00 2.17
N ARG A 946 -3.18 -18.21 1.52
CA ARG A 946 -3.92 -18.66 0.33
C ARG A 946 -3.00 -18.84 -0.87
N ARG A 947 -2.05 -17.92 -1.10
CA ARG A 947 -1.08 -17.99 -2.20
C ARG A 947 -0.16 -19.20 -2.06
N ILE A 948 0.38 -19.44 -0.86
CA ILE A 948 1.19 -20.64 -0.59
C ILE A 948 0.36 -21.90 -0.78
N ARG A 949 -0.88 -21.95 -0.27
CA ARG A 949 -1.76 -23.13 -0.43
C ARG A 949 -2.10 -23.45 -1.88
N ARG A 950 -2.19 -22.45 -2.77
CA ARG A 950 -2.48 -22.63 -4.20
C ARG A 950 -1.32 -23.21 -5.00
N GLN A 951 -0.09 -23.19 -4.46
CA GLN A 951 1.03 -23.82 -5.13
C GLN A 951 0.88 -25.34 -5.18
N PRO A 952 1.40 -25.99 -6.24
CA PRO A 952 1.40 -27.45 -6.32
C PRO A 952 2.07 -28.07 -5.08
N PRO A 953 1.65 -29.28 -4.66
CA PRO A 953 2.31 -29.99 -3.59
C PRO A 953 3.78 -30.24 -3.96
N VAL A 954 4.68 -30.04 -3.00
CA VAL A 954 6.12 -30.27 -3.19
C VAL A 954 6.37 -31.78 -3.21
N SER A 955 7.02 -32.29 -4.26
CA SER A 955 7.43 -33.70 -4.31
C SER A 955 8.51 -33.98 -3.28
N ASP A 956 8.58 -35.22 -2.78
CA ASP A 956 9.61 -35.59 -1.81
C ASP A 956 11.03 -35.44 -2.39
N GLU A 957 11.20 -35.57 -3.71
CA GLU A 957 12.47 -35.31 -4.41
C GLU A 957 12.91 -33.84 -4.25
N ILE A 958 12.06 -32.88 -4.62
CA ILE A 958 12.37 -31.44 -4.50
C ILE A 958 12.62 -31.04 -3.04
N PHE A 959 11.88 -31.66 -2.12
CA PHE A 959 12.06 -31.43 -0.69
C PHE A 959 13.43 -31.93 -0.22
N ILE A 960 13.83 -33.15 -0.61
CA ILE A 960 15.14 -33.72 -0.28
C ILE A 960 16.27 -32.90 -0.91
N ASP A 961 16.12 -32.44 -2.16
CA ASP A 961 17.10 -31.58 -2.83
C ASP A 961 17.31 -30.28 -2.07
N SER A 962 16.23 -29.62 -1.65
CA SER A 962 16.29 -28.40 -0.83
C SER A 962 16.98 -28.66 0.54
N LEU A 963 16.73 -29.83 1.15
CA LEU A 963 17.40 -30.20 2.40
C LEU A 963 18.90 -30.48 2.19
N ASN A 964 19.27 -31.08 1.06
CA ASN A 964 20.66 -31.36 0.71
C ASN A 964 21.45 -30.07 0.46
N GLU A 965 20.83 -29.05 -0.15
CA GLU A 965 21.43 -27.72 -0.29
C GLU A 965 21.76 -27.11 1.07
N VAL A 966 20.79 -27.11 2.00
CA VAL A 966 21.00 -26.62 3.37
C VAL A 966 22.07 -27.46 4.09
N ALA A 967 22.02 -28.79 3.96
CA ALA A 967 23.00 -29.69 4.57
C ALA A 967 24.42 -29.46 4.05
N ASN A 968 24.59 -29.16 2.76
CA ASN A 968 25.88 -28.84 2.16
C ASN A 968 26.48 -27.56 2.75
N SER A 969 25.66 -26.53 2.96
CA SER A 969 26.10 -25.28 3.58
C SER A 969 26.38 -25.41 5.09
N LEU A 970 25.89 -26.46 5.76
CA LEU A 970 26.09 -26.73 7.19
C LEU A 970 27.30 -27.63 7.52
N ARG A 971 28.02 -28.15 6.53
CA ARG A 971 29.11 -29.13 6.76
C ARG A 971 30.17 -28.62 7.75
N ASP A 972 30.44 -27.32 7.76
CA ASP A 972 31.42 -26.70 8.66
C ASP A 972 30.93 -26.52 10.10
N CYS A 973 29.61 -26.54 10.34
CA CYS A 973 29.00 -26.40 11.68
C CYS A 973 29.05 -27.69 12.52
N THR A 974 29.17 -28.86 11.88
CA THR A 974 28.81 -30.17 12.46
C THR A 974 29.90 -30.88 13.27
N ARG A 975 31.01 -30.19 13.59
CA ARG A 975 32.21 -30.81 14.18
C ARG A 975 32.35 -30.67 15.70
N SER A 976 31.43 -30.00 16.39
CA SER A 976 31.54 -29.79 17.84
C SER A 976 31.06 -31.02 18.64
N THR A 977 31.99 -31.77 19.24
CA THR A 977 31.70 -32.84 20.21
C THR A 977 31.21 -32.31 21.55
N VAL A 978 31.32 -30.99 21.77
CA VAL A 978 30.97 -30.35 23.04
C VAL A 978 29.45 -30.41 23.30
N ALA A 979 28.62 -30.16 22.28
CA ALA A 979 27.16 -30.28 22.41
C ALA A 979 26.72 -31.71 22.75
N LEU A 980 27.41 -32.73 22.21
CA LEU A 980 27.16 -34.13 22.51
C LEU A 980 27.51 -34.46 23.96
N SER A 981 28.62 -33.91 24.48
CA SER A 981 29.03 -34.10 25.88
C SER A 981 28.06 -33.44 26.88
N GLU A 982 27.58 -32.23 26.58
CA GLU A 982 26.61 -31.54 27.44
C GLU A 982 25.23 -32.24 27.41
N LEU A 983 24.81 -32.74 26.25
CA LEU A 983 23.60 -33.56 26.16
C LEU A 983 23.73 -34.85 26.97
N LEU A 984 24.90 -35.50 26.95
CA LEU A 984 25.17 -36.67 27.78
C LEU A 984 25.09 -36.33 29.27
N THR A 985 25.58 -35.16 29.70
CA THR A 985 25.45 -34.68 31.08
C THR A 985 23.98 -34.56 31.50
N TRP A 986 23.13 -33.99 30.63
CA TRP A 986 21.69 -33.92 30.88
C TRP A 986 21.05 -35.32 30.97
N VAL A 987 21.42 -36.24 30.07
CA VAL A 987 20.94 -37.62 30.06
C VAL A 987 21.38 -38.38 31.31
N ARG A 988 22.60 -38.15 31.81
CA ARG A 988 23.06 -38.74 33.08
C ARG A 988 22.25 -38.25 34.27
N GLY A 989 21.96 -36.95 34.33
CA GLY A 989 21.12 -36.37 35.37
C GLY A 989 19.70 -36.96 35.42
N ASN A 990 19.18 -37.42 34.27
CA ASN A 990 17.84 -37.97 34.10
C ASN A 990 17.81 -39.48 33.78
N GLY A 991 18.95 -40.17 33.94
CA GLY A 991 19.16 -41.50 33.39
C GLY A 991 18.19 -42.55 33.91
N VAL A 992 17.87 -42.52 35.22
CA VAL A 992 16.96 -43.48 35.85
C VAL A 992 15.55 -43.39 35.24
N ARG A 993 15.01 -42.17 35.15
CA ARG A 993 13.69 -41.93 34.56
C ARG A 993 13.65 -42.25 33.07
N LEU A 994 14.72 -41.92 32.35
CA LEU A 994 14.81 -42.23 30.93
C LEU A 994 14.82 -43.75 30.69
N ILE A 995 15.49 -44.53 31.56
CA ILE A 995 15.45 -46.00 31.51
C ILE A 995 14.03 -46.52 31.78
N GLU A 996 13.31 -45.95 32.74
CA GLU A 996 11.91 -46.32 33.03
C GLU A 996 10.99 -46.05 31.82
N VAL A 997 11.11 -44.88 31.19
CA VAL A 997 10.36 -44.53 29.97
C VAL A 997 10.70 -45.47 28.81
N LEU A 998 11.99 -45.78 28.62
CA LEU A 998 12.43 -46.71 27.58
C LEU A 998 11.99 -48.16 27.84
N ALA A 999 11.86 -48.56 29.11
CA ALA A 999 11.39 -49.90 29.49
C ALA A 999 9.87 -50.05 29.35
N ALA A 1000 9.12 -48.94 29.38
CA ALA A 1000 7.68 -48.93 29.18
C ALA A 1000 7.26 -49.09 27.71
N ASP A 1001 8.18 -48.88 26.76
CA ASP A 1001 7.94 -49.01 25.31
C ASP A 1001 8.48 -50.35 24.77
N ASP A 1002 7.59 -51.17 24.23
CA ASP A 1002 7.89 -52.49 23.65
C ASP A 1002 8.91 -52.38 22.49
N VAL A 1003 8.84 -51.32 21.69
CA VAL A 1003 9.76 -51.08 20.57
C VAL A 1003 11.16 -50.80 21.08
N CYS A 1004 11.30 -49.97 22.13
CA CYS A 1004 12.58 -49.67 22.77
C CYS A 1004 13.21 -50.90 23.43
N THR A 1005 12.39 -51.75 24.06
CA THR A 1005 12.83 -52.97 24.72
C THR A 1005 13.31 -54.01 23.69
N SER A 1006 12.60 -54.16 22.56
CA SER A 1006 13.01 -55.03 21.46
C SER A 1006 14.38 -54.66 20.86
N GLN A 1007 14.72 -53.37 20.86
CA GLN A 1007 16.00 -52.84 20.38
C GLN A 1007 17.10 -52.78 21.45
N ARG A 1008 16.82 -53.27 22.67
CA ARG A 1008 17.75 -53.29 23.82
C ARG A 1008 18.26 -51.90 24.22
N LEU A 1009 17.47 -50.84 23.96
CA LEU A 1009 17.86 -49.46 24.29
C LEU A 1009 18.07 -49.22 25.79
N PRO A 1010 17.22 -49.74 26.72
CA PRO A 1010 17.42 -49.55 28.16
C PRO A 1010 18.76 -50.10 28.65
N SER A 1011 19.13 -51.31 28.20
CA SER A 1011 20.40 -51.94 28.56
C SER A 1011 21.62 -51.23 27.98
N ARG A 1012 21.52 -50.72 26.74
CA ARG A 1012 22.61 -49.96 26.11
C ARG A 1012 22.81 -48.60 26.75
N LEU A 1013 21.72 -47.92 27.15
CA LEU A 1013 21.81 -46.67 27.91
C LEU A 1013 22.43 -46.89 29.29
N SER A 1014 22.00 -47.94 30.01
CA SER A 1014 22.60 -48.32 31.30
C SER A 1014 24.11 -48.59 31.17
N GLN A 1015 24.53 -49.27 30.11
CA GLN A 1015 25.94 -49.47 29.80
C GLN A 1015 26.70 -48.15 29.57
N VAL A 1016 26.14 -47.20 28.82
CA VAL A 1016 26.75 -45.88 28.57
C VAL A 1016 26.85 -45.03 29.84
N ILE A 1017 25.87 -45.11 30.75
CA ILE A 1017 25.89 -44.44 32.05
C ILE A 1017 26.93 -45.08 32.98
N ASN A 1018 27.02 -46.41 32.99
CA ASN A 1018 27.89 -47.19 33.89
C ASN A 1018 29.36 -47.26 33.41
N LEU A 1019 29.64 -47.16 32.11
CA LEU A 1019 31.00 -47.12 31.54
C LEU A 1019 31.86 -45.96 32.05
N SER A 1020 31.25 -44.99 32.74
CA SER A 1020 31.92 -43.86 33.38
C SER A 1020 32.05 -43.97 34.90
N LEU A 1021 31.59 -45.06 35.52
CA LEU A 1021 31.55 -45.26 36.96
C LEU A 1021 32.53 -46.32 37.50
N ASP A 1022 33.48 -46.82 36.70
CA ASP A 1022 34.57 -47.66 37.21
C ASP A 1022 35.75 -46.79 37.68
N PRO A 1023 36.07 -46.75 38.99
CA PRO A 1023 37.32 -46.22 39.49
C PRO A 1023 38.33 -47.36 39.68
N ALA A 1024 39.30 -47.52 38.77
CA ALA A 1024 40.51 -48.35 38.92
C ALA A 1024 41.32 -48.24 37.61
N ASP A 1025 42.63 -47.99 37.53
CA ASP A 1025 43.72 -48.23 38.46
C ASP A 1025 44.90 -47.25 38.23
N HIS A 1026 45.48 -46.83 39.35
CA HIS A 1026 46.90 -46.64 39.63
C HIS A 1026 47.91 -46.47 38.46
N ILE A 1027 48.65 -45.36 38.49
CA ILE A 1027 50.11 -45.26 38.74
C ILE A 1027 50.45 -43.76 38.84
N TYR A 1028 50.39 -43.20 40.05
CA TYR A 1028 51.42 -42.32 40.60
C TYR A 1028 51.20 -42.28 42.11
N SER A 1029 52.02 -43.09 42.76
CA SER A 1029 52.21 -43.13 44.20
C SER A 1029 52.79 -41.81 44.72
N THR A 1030 52.54 -41.58 46.01
CA THR A 1030 53.50 -40.99 46.98
C THR A 1030 53.98 -39.57 46.71
N ILE A 1031 53.54 -38.62 47.55
CA ILE A 1031 54.42 -37.86 48.48
C ILE A 1031 53.54 -36.97 49.40
N LEU A 1032 53.57 -37.36 50.68
CA LEU A 1032 53.66 -36.58 51.92
C LEU A 1032 52.48 -35.71 52.44
N ASP A 1033 52.01 -36.18 53.59
CA ASP A 1033 51.73 -35.42 54.81
C ASP A 1033 52.68 -34.22 55.07
N GLU A 1034 52.17 -33.24 55.83
CA GLU A 1034 52.87 -32.13 56.50
C GLU A 1034 53.50 -31.02 55.61
N SER A 1035 52.77 -29.91 55.41
CA SER A 1035 53.07 -28.56 55.92
C SER A 1035 52.18 -27.48 55.31
#